data_AF-A0A7V9DVK6-F1
#
_entry.id   AF-A0A7V9DVK6-F1
#
_cell.length_a   1.000
_cell.length_b   1.000
_cell.length_c   1.000
_cell.angle_alpha   90.00
_cell.angle_beta   90.00
_cell.angle_gamma   90.00
#
_symmetry.space_group_name_H-M   'P 1'
#
loop_
_entity.id
_entity.type
_entity.pdbx_description
1 polymer ?
#
loop_
_entity_poly.entity_id
_entity_poly.type
_entity_poly.pdbx_seq_one_letter_code
_entity_poly.pdbx_strand_id
1 'polypeptide(L)'
;TYTGPYDTDLDLKALRIGPGMAPEANLWALRVFGCEGSTRVTGLALEYSADPNGDGATDDRLDVVNLSLGATYGLPDDADGVLAGELQELGMMMVFSAGNSGDTFDVNGSPGNNPNVLSVAATDDGFAVFDGWQIINKPELFEPDIRPGLRSVAFEGEGDHTGDLVLPVPGDDPTACTPLSGDYSGQFLVIEADGFACGSVTKSGNAKAAGATGFVIISDDDALEVGITGDPDIPGILITASDGAVLKQELADGEQLTITFGDSLAGAAVVSNPAAVDTLASFSSRGSRESVKPDVAAPGVNTTSAGVGTGSGILTISGTSMAAPATAGLAALVKAENPGWGGDYIKADIMNTARHDIFTEQNQTGLVYAPNRVGAGRIDAPAALSNKVLAYSSEPFVVSATFGTVEVVEEDVTATKTIIVNNRSNQSRTYDLSYEAITTMPGVDYTLDTGSVTVPAKAQRTFEITMNADRSEMRKTIDPTVSRTQVDIDRQYVADASGRILLTPTTNDMPQLRVPVHANPALASDLSTTLQGTSVNTGVLTLAGQGSNNGVPGGETSFNSFVSAFSLLGYSPALPDCSDDGVTGTCVPGDLARWVDLKNVGVASDAPYSGAEDAFLYFAVAAHGEFATANYVNYSVFIDATGDGQWDYQLLTTYFTDGGDPTDTPVVIGADREGNLLPSNEAPAITFLNGAPGSVDTNTFDSDVVMMPFPVSALPAITADNARFEFGVQSLQASDFGVIADNLGTTLTDDGFPELAEETMSYNALSPGLSFRDTFDETFPAILSISADGLRIRAKASFSYFGDVAVGGEKAVMLWHTRNLTGDRAEIVELPGKGGVMLP
;
A
#
# COMPACT_ATOMS: atom_id res chain seq x y z
N THR A 1 -41.11 2.44 -1.69
CA THR A 1 -40.37 3.60 -2.22
C THR A 1 -41.03 4.86 -1.72
N TYR A 2 -40.25 5.81 -1.20
CA TYR A 2 -40.74 7.12 -0.78
C TYR A 2 -41.15 7.93 -2.02
N THR A 3 -42.25 8.68 -1.94
CA THR A 3 -42.80 9.48 -3.06
C THR A 3 -43.11 10.92 -2.65
N GLY A 4 -42.79 11.29 -1.41
CA GLY A 4 -42.94 12.65 -0.92
C GLY A 4 -41.72 13.52 -1.24
N PRO A 5 -41.74 14.79 -0.81
CA PRO A 5 -40.61 15.71 -0.96
C PRO A 5 -39.48 15.40 0.04
N TYR A 6 -38.22 15.55 -0.40
CA TYR A 6 -37.06 15.53 0.50
C TYR A 6 -36.87 16.90 1.15
N ASP A 7 -37.73 17.23 2.13
CA ASP A 7 -37.68 18.47 2.91
C ASP A 7 -37.38 18.23 4.40
N THR A 8 -37.30 19.31 5.18
CA THR A 8 -36.97 19.26 6.61
C THR A 8 -38.03 18.61 7.49
N ASP A 9 -39.22 18.35 6.95
CA ASP A 9 -40.32 17.71 7.68
C ASP A 9 -40.27 16.17 7.56
N LEU A 10 -39.41 15.63 6.69
CA LEU A 10 -39.18 14.20 6.54
C LEU A 10 -38.34 13.63 7.69
N ASP A 11 -38.93 12.73 8.48
CA ASP A 11 -38.19 11.93 9.46
C ASP A 11 -37.38 10.83 8.75
N LEU A 12 -36.12 11.14 8.47
CA LEU A 12 -35.18 10.22 7.83
C LEU A 12 -34.98 8.93 8.63
N LYS A 13 -35.09 8.99 9.97
CA LYS A 13 -34.90 7.82 10.84
C LYS A 13 -36.10 6.87 10.81
N ALA A 14 -37.27 7.34 10.41
CA ALA A 14 -38.46 6.52 10.22
C ALA A 14 -38.44 5.73 8.89
N LEU A 15 -37.53 6.06 7.96
CA LEU A 15 -37.40 5.34 6.71
C LEU A 15 -36.67 4.02 6.93
N ARG A 16 -37.27 2.92 6.43
CA ARG A 16 -36.64 1.59 6.46
C ARG A 16 -35.28 1.58 5.75
N ILE A 17 -35.16 2.34 4.66
CA ILE A 17 -33.92 2.58 3.93
C ILE A 17 -33.83 4.10 3.78
N GLY A 18 -32.78 4.71 4.34
CA GLY A 18 -32.55 6.14 4.21
C GLY A 18 -32.32 6.56 2.74
N PRO A 19 -32.54 7.83 2.39
CA PRO A 19 -32.16 8.32 1.07
C PRO A 19 -30.64 8.28 0.89
N GLY A 20 -30.21 8.07 -0.35
CA GLY A 20 -28.83 8.39 -0.73
C GLY A 20 -28.57 9.89 -0.62
N MET A 21 -27.30 10.29 -0.64
CA MET A 21 -26.87 11.69 -0.50
C MET A 21 -27.52 12.63 -1.54
N ALA A 22 -27.73 12.17 -2.77
CA ALA A 22 -28.46 12.89 -3.82
C ALA A 22 -29.68 12.09 -4.30
N PRO A 23 -30.82 12.11 -3.58
CA PRO A 23 -31.90 11.16 -3.81
C PRO A 23 -32.73 11.41 -5.08
N GLU A 24 -32.63 12.60 -5.67
CA GLU A 24 -33.31 12.97 -6.92
C GLU A 24 -32.39 12.88 -8.16
N ALA A 25 -31.14 12.43 -7.99
CA ALA A 25 -30.23 12.23 -9.12
C ALA A 25 -30.69 11.07 -10.02
N ASN A 26 -30.49 11.22 -11.33
CA ASN A 26 -30.68 10.12 -12.28
C ASN A 26 -29.54 9.11 -12.14
N LEU A 27 -29.86 7.82 -12.07
CA LEU A 27 -28.86 6.75 -11.96
C LEU A 27 -28.70 6.02 -13.29
N TRP A 28 -27.45 5.87 -13.73
CA TRP A 28 -27.04 5.01 -14.84
C TRP A 28 -26.25 3.83 -14.27
N ALA A 29 -26.76 2.61 -14.42
CA ALA A 29 -26.12 1.42 -13.89
C ALA A 29 -25.32 0.70 -14.99
N LEU A 30 -23.99 0.78 -14.91
CA LEU A 30 -23.07 0.07 -15.80
C LEU A 30 -22.49 -1.14 -15.06
N ARG A 31 -22.84 -2.34 -15.50
CA ARG A 31 -22.37 -3.59 -14.89
C ARG A 31 -21.12 -4.10 -15.59
N VAL A 32 -19.98 -4.06 -14.89
CA VAL A 32 -18.67 -4.50 -15.40
C VAL A 32 -18.24 -5.89 -14.92
N PHE A 33 -18.81 -6.42 -13.83
CA PHE A 33 -18.56 -7.80 -13.34
C PHE A 33 -19.82 -8.45 -12.74
N GLY A 34 -19.72 -9.74 -12.43
CA GLY A 34 -20.77 -10.54 -11.77
C GLY A 34 -20.19 -11.52 -10.76
N CYS A 35 -20.96 -12.55 -10.40
CA CYS A 35 -20.49 -13.64 -9.53
C CYS A 35 -19.30 -14.41 -10.15
N GLU A 36 -19.20 -14.37 -11.48
CA GLU A 36 -18.09 -14.89 -12.28
C GLU A 36 -17.69 -13.81 -13.30
N GLY A 37 -16.45 -13.89 -13.81
CA GLY A 37 -15.92 -12.98 -14.83
C GLY A 37 -14.72 -12.17 -14.34
N SER A 38 -14.42 -11.08 -15.04
CA SER A 38 -13.31 -10.18 -14.71
C SER A 38 -13.73 -8.73 -14.87
N THR A 39 -12.91 -7.82 -14.35
CA THR A 39 -13.06 -6.36 -14.49
C THR A 39 -12.46 -5.82 -15.79
N ARG A 40 -12.07 -6.69 -16.74
CA ARG A 40 -11.39 -6.28 -17.99
C ARG A 40 -12.21 -5.38 -18.93
N VAL A 41 -13.50 -5.17 -18.64
CA VAL A 41 -14.40 -4.30 -19.41
C VAL A 41 -14.63 -2.93 -18.76
N THR A 42 -13.89 -2.60 -17.68
CA THR A 42 -13.98 -1.29 -17.00
C THR A 42 -13.74 -0.15 -17.98
N GLY A 43 -12.68 -0.21 -18.79
CA GLY A 43 -12.41 0.80 -19.81
C GLY A 43 -13.58 1.06 -20.76
N LEU A 44 -14.27 0.01 -21.23
CA LEU A 44 -15.44 0.15 -22.11
C LEU A 44 -16.63 0.83 -21.41
N ALA A 45 -16.81 0.59 -20.11
CA ALA A 45 -17.87 1.25 -19.34
C ALA A 45 -17.53 2.73 -19.08
N LEU A 46 -16.25 3.04 -18.85
CA LEU A 46 -15.76 4.41 -18.72
C LEU A 46 -15.93 5.18 -20.04
N GLU A 47 -15.56 4.59 -21.19
CA GLU A 47 -15.83 5.18 -22.51
C GLU A 47 -17.33 5.42 -22.74
N TYR A 48 -18.19 4.44 -22.43
CA TYR A 48 -19.65 4.61 -22.54
C TYR A 48 -20.16 5.77 -21.68
N SER A 49 -19.55 6.05 -20.53
CA SER A 49 -19.97 7.16 -19.67
C SER A 49 -19.69 8.54 -20.29
N ALA A 50 -18.75 8.62 -21.24
CA ALA A 50 -18.41 9.84 -21.97
C ALA A 50 -19.37 10.13 -23.13
N ASP A 51 -19.92 9.10 -23.76
CA ASP A 51 -20.88 9.19 -24.87
C ASP A 51 -21.92 8.06 -24.74
N PRO A 52 -22.94 8.22 -23.87
CA PRO A 52 -23.95 7.20 -23.65
C PRO A 52 -24.84 6.91 -24.87
N ASN A 53 -24.91 7.81 -25.86
CA ASN A 53 -25.76 7.67 -27.04
C ASN A 53 -25.02 7.11 -28.28
N GLY A 54 -23.68 7.16 -28.28
CA GLY A 54 -22.80 6.61 -29.30
C GLY A 54 -22.71 7.44 -30.59
N ASP A 55 -22.99 8.75 -30.54
CA ASP A 55 -22.92 9.64 -31.70
C ASP A 55 -21.54 10.30 -31.91
N GLY A 56 -20.59 10.04 -31.01
CA GLY A 56 -19.24 10.58 -31.00
C GLY A 56 -19.14 11.99 -30.42
N ALA A 57 -20.23 12.57 -29.92
CA ALA A 57 -20.22 13.79 -29.12
C ALA A 57 -20.24 13.43 -27.63
N THR A 58 -19.73 14.33 -26.79
CA THR A 58 -19.65 14.12 -25.33
C THR A 58 -20.47 15.14 -24.55
N ASP A 59 -21.40 15.83 -25.22
CA ASP A 59 -22.29 16.80 -24.60
C ASP A 59 -23.40 16.16 -23.75
N ASP A 60 -23.62 14.85 -23.92
CA ASP A 60 -24.54 14.01 -23.13
C ASP A 60 -23.83 13.10 -22.12
N ARG A 61 -22.52 13.28 -21.93
CA ARG A 61 -21.71 12.58 -20.92
C ARG A 61 -22.36 12.63 -19.54
N LEU A 62 -22.06 11.62 -18.72
CA LEU A 62 -22.50 11.61 -17.32
C LEU A 62 -21.80 12.70 -16.50
N ASP A 63 -22.49 13.27 -15.51
CA ASP A 63 -21.91 14.33 -14.66
C ASP A 63 -20.91 13.79 -13.63
N VAL A 64 -21.26 12.66 -13.00
CA VAL A 64 -20.49 12.03 -11.92
C VAL A 64 -20.46 10.52 -12.15
N VAL A 65 -19.27 9.93 -12.06
CA VAL A 65 -19.07 8.49 -12.13
C VAL A 65 -18.47 8.02 -10.81
N ASN A 66 -19.16 7.10 -10.14
CA ASN A 66 -18.64 6.40 -8.97
C ASN A 66 -18.17 5.01 -9.39
N LEU A 67 -16.92 4.68 -9.08
CA LEU A 67 -16.39 3.33 -9.25
C LEU A 67 -15.75 2.84 -7.95
N SER A 68 -16.45 1.94 -7.27
CA SER A 68 -15.97 1.26 -6.07
C SER A 68 -15.15 0.02 -6.44
N LEU A 69 -14.10 0.22 -7.23
CA LEU A 69 -13.17 -0.80 -7.74
C LEU A 69 -11.75 -0.23 -7.75
N GLY A 70 -10.76 -1.08 -7.51
CA GLY A 70 -9.36 -0.76 -7.72
C GLY A 70 -8.47 -1.98 -7.51
N ALA A 71 -7.21 -1.86 -7.90
CA ALA A 71 -6.18 -2.89 -7.70
C ALA A 71 -5.08 -2.33 -6.80
N THR A 72 -4.87 -2.95 -5.62
CA THR A 72 -3.77 -2.62 -4.72
C THR A 72 -2.44 -2.60 -5.48
N TYR A 73 -1.63 -1.54 -5.27
CA TYR A 73 -0.40 -1.30 -6.03
C TYR A 73 -0.57 -1.19 -7.56
N GLY A 74 -1.78 -0.89 -8.07
CA GLY A 74 -1.97 -0.48 -9.46
C GLY A 74 -1.35 0.91 -9.71
N LEU A 75 -0.68 1.10 -10.85
CA LEU A 75 0.00 2.36 -11.15
C LEU A 75 -1.00 3.46 -11.56
N PRO A 76 -0.78 4.73 -11.16
CA PRO A 76 -1.68 5.83 -11.51
C PRO A 76 -1.74 6.14 -13.02
N ASP A 77 -0.74 5.70 -13.79
CA ASP A 77 -0.63 5.81 -15.25
C ASP A 77 -0.97 4.50 -15.98
N ASP A 78 -1.59 3.53 -15.30
CA ASP A 78 -2.18 2.38 -15.98
C ASP A 78 -3.40 2.80 -16.83
N ALA A 79 -3.88 1.87 -17.66
CA ALA A 79 -4.94 2.18 -18.63
C ALA A 79 -6.24 2.69 -18.00
N ASP A 80 -6.64 2.15 -16.85
CA ASP A 80 -7.85 2.58 -16.15
C ASP A 80 -7.63 3.95 -15.47
N GLY A 81 -6.44 4.20 -14.92
CA GLY A 81 -6.03 5.47 -14.32
C GLY A 81 -5.97 6.61 -15.33
N VAL A 82 -5.33 6.38 -16.48
CA VAL A 82 -5.24 7.36 -17.59
C VAL A 82 -6.64 7.72 -18.09
N LEU A 83 -7.47 6.72 -18.41
CA LEU A 83 -8.82 6.95 -18.90
C LEU A 83 -9.67 7.73 -17.87
N ALA A 84 -9.58 7.37 -16.58
CA ALA A 84 -10.29 8.10 -15.54
C ALA A 84 -9.81 9.56 -15.43
N GLY A 85 -8.51 9.81 -15.58
CA GLY A 85 -7.94 11.15 -15.66
C GLY A 85 -8.50 11.95 -16.83
N GLU A 86 -8.53 11.38 -18.04
CA GLU A 86 -9.07 12.03 -19.24
C GLU A 86 -10.57 12.35 -19.13
N LEU A 87 -11.36 11.47 -18.52
CA LEU A 87 -12.78 11.73 -18.26
C LEU A 87 -12.99 12.90 -17.28
N GLN A 88 -12.13 13.03 -16.28
CA GLN A 88 -12.12 14.19 -15.40
C GLN A 88 -11.82 15.48 -16.18
N GLU A 89 -10.85 15.44 -17.10
CA GLU A 89 -10.49 16.57 -17.98
C GLU A 89 -11.64 16.97 -18.92
N LEU A 90 -12.46 16.02 -19.34
CA LEU A 90 -13.70 16.24 -20.09
C LEU A 90 -14.78 16.97 -19.25
N GLY A 91 -14.53 17.15 -17.95
CA GLY A 91 -15.38 17.88 -17.02
C GLY A 91 -16.38 16.99 -16.27
N MET A 92 -16.21 15.68 -16.33
CA MET A 92 -16.91 14.72 -15.47
C MET A 92 -16.26 14.72 -14.07
N MET A 93 -16.98 14.25 -13.06
CA MET A 93 -16.42 14.03 -11.73
C MET A 93 -16.26 12.53 -11.47
N MET A 94 -15.02 12.07 -11.36
CA MET A 94 -14.64 10.68 -11.14
C MET A 94 -14.34 10.43 -9.67
N VAL A 95 -15.12 9.55 -9.04
CA VAL A 95 -15.02 9.24 -7.61
C VAL A 95 -14.72 7.75 -7.40
N PHE A 96 -13.65 7.47 -6.67
CA PHE A 96 -13.14 6.13 -6.42
C PHE A 96 -12.98 5.85 -4.94
N SER A 97 -13.12 4.59 -4.57
CA SER A 97 -12.76 4.10 -3.24
C SER A 97 -11.24 4.03 -3.06
N ALA A 98 -10.72 4.38 -1.89
CA ALA A 98 -9.28 4.29 -1.62
C ALA A 98 -8.73 2.86 -1.57
N GLY A 99 -9.58 1.85 -1.32
CA GLY A 99 -9.16 0.46 -1.12
C GLY A 99 -9.32 0.03 0.33
N ASN A 100 -9.26 -1.29 0.57
CA ASN A 100 -9.52 -1.91 1.87
C ASN A 100 -8.32 -2.73 2.38
N SER A 101 -7.09 -2.36 2.02
CA SER A 101 -5.85 -3.07 2.39
C SER A 101 -5.03 -2.33 3.45
N GLY A 102 -5.73 -1.61 4.34
CA GLY A 102 -5.18 -1.13 5.60
C GLY A 102 -4.07 -0.08 5.53
N ASP A 103 -3.24 -0.05 6.56
CA ASP A 103 -2.21 0.97 6.77
C ASP A 103 -0.83 0.52 6.29
N THR A 104 -0.71 0.20 4.99
CA THR A 104 0.54 -0.15 4.31
C THR A 104 0.89 0.95 3.30
N PHE A 105 2.15 1.38 3.23
CA PHE A 105 2.55 2.51 2.39
C PHE A 105 2.27 2.22 0.91
N ASP A 106 1.77 3.25 0.20
CA ASP A 106 1.44 3.21 -1.23
C ASP A 106 0.43 2.13 -1.65
N VAL A 107 -0.30 1.52 -0.70
CA VAL A 107 -1.23 0.42 -0.99
C VAL A 107 -2.47 0.89 -1.78
N ASN A 108 -2.82 2.18 -1.71
CA ASN A 108 -3.87 2.77 -2.54
C ASN A 108 -3.52 2.63 -4.03
N GLY A 109 -4.40 1.92 -4.71
CA GLY A 109 -4.20 1.52 -6.09
C GLY A 109 -4.91 2.36 -7.14
N SER A 110 -4.65 1.99 -8.39
CA SER A 110 -5.37 2.47 -9.56
C SER A 110 -6.82 1.98 -9.56
N PRO A 111 -7.77 2.79 -10.10
CA PRO A 111 -7.58 4.14 -10.67
C PRO A 111 -7.66 5.28 -9.64
N GLY A 112 -7.97 4.98 -8.37
CA GLY A 112 -8.19 6.00 -7.34
C GLY A 112 -6.94 6.82 -7.00
N ASN A 113 -5.74 6.26 -7.20
CA ASN A 113 -4.48 6.94 -6.94
C ASN A 113 -4.07 7.94 -8.04
N ASN A 114 -4.79 8.02 -9.18
CA ASN A 114 -4.51 9.02 -10.21
C ASN A 114 -4.72 10.45 -9.66
N PRO A 115 -3.79 11.40 -9.89
CA PRO A 115 -3.89 12.76 -9.34
C PRO A 115 -5.14 13.53 -9.76
N ASN A 116 -5.72 13.23 -10.92
CA ASN A 116 -6.86 13.99 -11.45
C ASN A 116 -8.18 13.66 -10.73
N VAL A 117 -8.34 12.41 -10.30
CA VAL A 117 -9.62 11.88 -9.80
C VAL A 117 -9.74 12.04 -8.29
N LEU A 118 -10.93 11.79 -7.71
CA LEU A 118 -11.16 11.88 -6.27
C LEU A 118 -11.23 10.49 -5.63
N SER A 119 -10.36 10.23 -4.66
CA SER A 119 -10.27 8.99 -3.87
C SER A 119 -10.79 9.21 -2.45
N VAL A 120 -11.50 8.21 -1.90
CA VAL A 120 -12.24 8.35 -0.64
C VAL A 120 -11.85 7.28 0.38
N ALA A 121 -11.34 7.72 1.54
CA ALA A 121 -11.15 6.90 2.74
C ALA A 121 -12.48 6.63 3.48
N ALA A 122 -12.53 5.55 4.27
CA ALA A 122 -13.71 5.18 5.03
C ALA A 122 -13.59 5.58 6.51
N THR A 123 -14.60 6.28 7.02
CA THR A 123 -14.74 6.60 8.46
C THR A 123 -16.00 5.97 9.02
N ASP A 124 -16.10 5.97 10.34
CA ASP A 124 -17.33 5.60 11.06
C ASP A 124 -18.19 6.85 11.33
N ASP A 125 -19.52 6.70 11.20
CA ASP A 125 -20.53 7.72 11.50
C ASP A 125 -21.34 7.41 12.77
N GLY A 126 -21.00 6.33 13.46
CA GLY A 126 -21.58 5.93 14.73
C GLY A 126 -23.00 5.39 14.61
N PHE A 127 -23.46 4.98 13.43
CA PHE A 127 -24.78 4.38 13.25
C PHE A 127 -24.71 3.12 12.39
N ALA A 128 -25.28 2.03 12.90
CA ALA A 128 -25.29 0.76 12.19
C ALA A 128 -26.57 -0.04 12.48
N VAL A 129 -26.97 -0.85 11.50
CA VAL A 129 -28.02 -1.85 11.65
C VAL A 129 -27.43 -3.22 11.38
N PHE A 130 -27.37 -4.08 12.40
CA PHE A 130 -26.83 -5.43 12.32
C PHE A 130 -27.92 -6.48 12.41
N ASP A 131 -27.57 -7.71 12.03
CA ASP A 131 -28.33 -8.87 12.46
C ASP A 131 -28.22 -9.02 13.99
N GLY A 132 -29.27 -9.56 14.59
CA GLY A 132 -29.38 -9.76 16.02
C GLY A 132 -29.05 -11.19 16.46
N TRP A 133 -28.54 -11.33 17.67
CA TRP A 133 -28.52 -12.58 18.42
C TRP A 133 -28.96 -12.37 19.87
N GLN A 134 -29.35 -13.45 20.54
CA GLN A 134 -29.80 -13.42 21.95
C GLN A 134 -29.37 -14.66 22.71
N ILE A 135 -29.21 -14.54 24.03
CA ILE A 135 -29.17 -15.69 24.94
C ILE A 135 -30.57 -15.92 25.51
N ILE A 136 -31.23 -17.01 25.12
CA ILE A 136 -32.66 -17.22 25.40
C ILE A 136 -32.94 -17.73 26.82
N ASN A 137 -31.97 -18.40 27.44
CA ASN A 137 -32.12 -18.99 28.77
C ASN A 137 -31.61 -18.08 29.91
N LYS A 138 -30.94 -16.98 29.56
CA LYS A 138 -30.45 -15.92 30.47
C LYS A 138 -30.43 -14.54 29.77
N PRO A 139 -31.58 -14.01 29.33
CA PRO A 139 -31.63 -12.74 28.61
C PRO A 139 -31.09 -11.55 29.42
N GLU A 140 -31.16 -11.60 30.75
CA GLU A 140 -30.69 -10.55 31.65
C GLU A 140 -29.16 -10.32 31.67
N LEU A 141 -28.38 -11.16 31.00
CA LEU A 141 -26.94 -10.96 30.82
C LEU A 141 -26.62 -9.74 29.96
N PHE A 142 -27.58 -9.33 29.12
CA PHE A 142 -27.38 -8.34 28.09
C PHE A 142 -28.50 -7.30 28.08
N GLU A 143 -28.13 -6.03 27.98
CA GLU A 143 -29.07 -4.91 27.84
C GLU A 143 -28.58 -3.97 26.72
N PRO A 144 -29.35 -3.79 25.61
CA PRO A 144 -30.57 -4.52 25.27
C PRO A 144 -30.33 -6.04 25.06
N ASP A 145 -31.41 -6.83 25.07
CA ASP A 145 -31.40 -8.29 24.93
C ASP A 145 -30.99 -8.77 23.53
N ILE A 146 -31.38 -8.03 22.48
CA ILE A 146 -30.90 -8.23 21.10
C ILE A 146 -29.54 -7.56 20.94
N ARG A 147 -28.52 -8.38 20.64
CA ARG A 147 -27.13 -7.96 20.47
C ARG A 147 -26.71 -7.96 19.01
N PRO A 148 -25.82 -7.04 18.60
CA PRO A 148 -25.36 -6.97 17.22
C PRO A 148 -24.45 -8.16 16.87
N GLY A 149 -24.58 -8.67 15.65
CA GLY A 149 -23.67 -9.64 15.09
C GLY A 149 -23.77 -9.73 13.56
N LEU A 150 -22.79 -10.42 12.96
CA LEU A 150 -22.72 -10.66 11.52
C LEU A 150 -22.83 -12.16 11.26
N ARG A 151 -23.88 -12.58 10.53
CA ARG A 151 -24.09 -13.99 10.19
C ARG A 151 -23.09 -14.47 9.13
N SER A 152 -22.75 -15.75 9.21
CA SER A 152 -22.01 -16.48 8.18
C SER A 152 -22.72 -16.35 6.82
N VAL A 153 -22.03 -15.82 5.81
CA VAL A 153 -22.62 -15.65 4.47
C VAL A 153 -22.62 -16.94 3.64
N ALA A 154 -21.79 -17.93 3.98
CA ALA A 154 -21.76 -19.21 3.27
C ALA A 154 -22.97 -20.11 3.62
N PHE A 155 -23.60 -19.89 4.77
CA PHE A 155 -24.69 -20.71 5.27
C PHE A 155 -26.04 -20.20 4.75
N GLU A 156 -26.71 -20.98 3.90
CA GLU A 156 -27.98 -20.61 3.25
C GLU A 156 -29.24 -21.15 4.00
N GLY A 157 -29.09 -21.65 5.23
CA GLY A 157 -30.22 -22.19 5.98
C GLY A 157 -31.25 -21.13 6.39
N GLU A 158 -32.53 -21.46 6.24
CA GLU A 158 -33.65 -20.58 6.61
C GLU A 158 -34.05 -20.74 8.09
N GLY A 159 -34.64 -19.70 8.66
CA GLY A 159 -35.20 -19.67 10.01
C GLY A 159 -34.21 -19.27 11.10
N ASP A 160 -34.59 -19.54 12.35
CA ASP A 160 -33.73 -19.29 13.50
C ASP A 160 -32.93 -20.53 13.87
N HIS A 161 -31.67 -20.32 14.23
CA HIS A 161 -30.73 -21.35 14.66
C HIS A 161 -30.44 -21.18 16.14
N THR A 162 -30.66 -22.24 16.90
CA THR A 162 -30.53 -22.25 18.35
C THR A 162 -29.65 -23.39 18.80
N GLY A 163 -28.68 -23.11 19.66
CA GLY A 163 -27.74 -24.11 20.16
C GLY A 163 -27.14 -23.74 21.50
N ASP A 164 -26.77 -24.76 22.28
CA ASP A 164 -26.04 -24.58 23.53
C ASP A 164 -24.57 -24.25 23.23
N LEU A 165 -24.06 -23.19 23.85
CA LEU A 165 -22.68 -22.74 23.68
C LEU A 165 -21.70 -23.62 24.46
N VAL A 166 -20.51 -23.81 23.89
CA VAL A 166 -19.40 -24.52 24.53
C VAL A 166 -18.07 -23.85 24.19
N LEU A 167 -17.16 -23.82 25.17
CA LEU A 167 -15.78 -23.36 24.97
C LEU A 167 -14.89 -24.52 24.48
N PRO A 168 -13.80 -24.21 23.74
CA PRO A 168 -12.77 -25.18 23.42
C PRO A 168 -12.23 -25.87 24.69
N VAL A 169 -11.91 -27.16 24.60
CA VAL A 169 -11.43 -27.91 25.77
C VAL A 169 -9.97 -27.56 26.05
N PRO A 170 -9.48 -27.67 27.29
CA PRO A 170 -8.07 -27.39 27.58
C PRO A 170 -7.13 -28.22 26.69
N GLY A 171 -6.28 -27.54 25.92
CA GLY A 171 -5.35 -28.15 24.97
C GLY A 171 -5.74 -27.97 23.50
N ASP A 172 -7.00 -27.62 23.23
CA ASP A 172 -7.41 -27.16 21.92
C ASP A 172 -7.07 -25.68 21.73
N ASP A 173 -6.78 -25.31 20.49
CA ASP A 173 -6.55 -23.94 20.07
C ASP A 173 -7.87 -23.13 20.13
N PRO A 174 -7.97 -22.07 20.96
CA PRO A 174 -9.20 -21.31 21.12
C PRO A 174 -9.62 -20.56 19.85
N THR A 175 -8.69 -20.39 18.91
CA THR A 175 -8.94 -19.75 17.62
C THR A 175 -9.46 -20.72 16.57
N ALA A 176 -9.43 -22.04 16.84
CA ALA A 176 -9.74 -23.12 15.91
C ALA A 176 -8.96 -23.06 14.57
N CYS A 177 -7.77 -22.46 14.55
CA CYS A 177 -6.92 -22.46 13.36
C CYS A 177 -6.23 -23.80 13.12
N THR A 178 -6.10 -24.62 14.16
CA THR A 178 -5.63 -26.00 14.08
C THR A 178 -6.75 -27.01 14.34
N PRO A 179 -6.62 -28.27 13.87
CA PRO A 179 -7.62 -29.31 14.15
C PRO A 179 -7.84 -29.51 15.66
N LEU A 180 -9.12 -29.48 16.07
CA LEU A 180 -9.54 -29.60 17.46
C LEU A 180 -9.63 -31.08 17.88
N SER A 181 -9.29 -31.37 19.13
CA SER A 181 -9.30 -32.73 19.69
C SER A 181 -10.54 -33.04 20.54
N GLY A 182 -11.30 -32.02 20.96
CA GLY A 182 -12.57 -32.15 21.65
C GLY A 182 -13.71 -32.72 20.79
N ASP A 183 -14.78 -33.16 21.46
CA ASP A 183 -16.05 -33.54 20.84
C ASP A 183 -17.12 -32.49 21.19
N TYR A 184 -17.59 -31.78 20.17
CA TYR A 184 -18.56 -30.68 20.30
C TYR A 184 -19.93 -31.05 19.71
N SER A 185 -20.22 -32.36 19.60
CA SER A 185 -21.46 -32.88 19.02
C SER A 185 -22.73 -32.24 19.60
N GLY A 186 -23.51 -31.59 18.73
CA GLY A 186 -24.81 -30.99 19.08
C GLY A 186 -24.73 -29.64 19.79
N GLN A 187 -23.53 -29.05 19.88
CA GLN A 187 -23.30 -27.74 20.51
C GLN A 187 -22.85 -26.71 19.47
N PHE A 188 -22.88 -25.43 19.88
CA PHE A 188 -22.31 -24.31 19.13
C PHE A 188 -20.97 -23.94 19.75
N LEU A 189 -19.89 -24.05 18.98
CA LEU A 189 -18.55 -23.79 19.48
C LEU A 189 -18.26 -22.29 19.50
N VAL A 190 -17.80 -21.76 20.63
CA VAL A 190 -17.33 -20.38 20.77
C VAL A 190 -15.84 -20.32 20.43
N ILE A 191 -15.47 -19.47 19.48
CA ILE A 191 -14.13 -19.38 18.88
C ILE A 191 -13.65 -17.94 19.00
N GLU A 192 -12.36 -17.74 19.29
CA GLU A 192 -11.76 -16.40 19.30
C GLU A 192 -11.30 -16.00 17.89
N ALA A 193 -11.53 -14.73 17.53
CA ALA A 193 -10.77 -14.08 16.49
C ALA A 193 -9.29 -13.95 16.91
N ASP A 194 -8.45 -13.82 15.90
CA ASP A 194 -7.01 -13.56 16.03
C ASP A 194 -6.58 -12.89 14.73
N GLY A 195 -7.19 -11.73 14.47
CA GLY A 195 -7.24 -11.13 13.16
C GLY A 195 -7.77 -12.11 12.10
N PHE A 196 -7.06 -12.18 10.98
CA PHE A 196 -7.38 -13.05 9.85
C PHE A 196 -6.48 -14.29 9.75
N ALA A 197 -5.70 -14.62 10.78
CA ALA A 197 -4.59 -15.59 10.74
C ALA A 197 -4.86 -16.89 9.95
N CYS A 198 -6.04 -17.49 10.07
CA CYS A 198 -6.46 -18.65 9.26
C CYS A 198 -7.81 -18.47 8.53
N GLY A 199 -8.43 -17.29 8.65
CA GLY A 199 -9.75 -16.96 8.10
C GLY A 199 -10.93 -17.73 8.71
N SER A 200 -12.14 -17.19 8.56
CA SER A 200 -13.36 -17.79 9.15
C SER A 200 -13.71 -19.18 8.59
N VAL A 201 -13.37 -19.46 7.33
CA VAL A 201 -13.63 -20.76 6.68
C VAL A 201 -12.88 -21.91 7.38
N THR A 202 -11.59 -21.71 7.69
CA THR A 202 -10.79 -22.72 8.39
C THR A 202 -11.30 -22.94 9.80
N LYS A 203 -11.60 -21.84 10.52
CA LYS A 203 -12.13 -21.88 11.89
C LYS A 203 -13.43 -22.69 11.96
N SER A 204 -14.40 -22.37 11.09
CA SER A 204 -15.69 -23.08 11.04
C SER A 204 -15.56 -24.52 10.53
N GLY A 205 -14.65 -24.78 9.59
CA GLY A 205 -14.36 -26.12 9.09
C GLY A 205 -13.79 -27.04 10.17
N ASN A 206 -12.86 -26.55 11.00
CA ASN A 206 -12.32 -27.29 12.14
C ASN A 206 -13.38 -27.51 13.23
N ALA A 207 -14.22 -26.50 13.50
CA ALA A 207 -15.34 -26.64 14.44
C ALA A 207 -16.32 -27.76 14.02
N LYS A 208 -16.71 -27.75 12.74
CA LYS A 208 -17.56 -28.79 12.13
C LYS A 208 -16.90 -30.16 12.15
N ALA A 209 -15.61 -30.25 11.82
CA ALA A 209 -14.86 -31.51 11.85
C ALA A 209 -14.82 -32.14 13.25
N ALA A 210 -14.84 -31.30 14.29
CA ALA A 210 -14.93 -31.71 15.69
C ALA A 210 -16.37 -31.94 16.20
N GLY A 211 -17.37 -31.92 15.30
CA GLY A 211 -18.77 -32.27 15.58
C GLY A 211 -19.69 -31.11 15.94
N ALA A 212 -19.20 -29.87 15.96
CA ALA A 212 -20.05 -28.71 16.25
C ALA A 212 -21.17 -28.58 15.22
N THR A 213 -22.37 -28.21 15.70
CA THR A 213 -23.56 -27.98 14.87
C THR A 213 -23.81 -26.51 14.54
N GLY A 214 -22.94 -25.63 15.04
CA GLY A 214 -22.90 -24.21 14.77
C GLY A 214 -21.66 -23.60 15.43
N PHE A 215 -21.41 -22.32 15.18
CA PHE A 215 -20.24 -21.65 15.74
C PHE A 215 -20.51 -20.16 16.05
N VAL A 216 -19.78 -19.62 17.02
CA VAL A 216 -19.79 -18.19 17.35
C VAL A 216 -18.35 -17.72 17.34
N ILE A 217 -18.03 -16.71 16.53
CA ILE A 217 -16.71 -16.08 16.54
C ILE A 217 -16.81 -14.81 17.38
N ILE A 218 -15.92 -14.65 18.36
CA ILE A 218 -15.75 -13.42 19.12
C ILE A 218 -14.75 -12.56 18.37
N SER A 219 -15.17 -11.37 17.92
CA SER A 219 -14.32 -10.39 17.22
C SER A 219 -13.17 -9.88 18.09
N ASP A 220 -12.13 -9.34 17.46
CA ASP A 220 -11.00 -8.67 18.12
C ASP A 220 -11.42 -7.31 18.71
N ASP A 221 -12.49 -6.71 18.16
CA ASP A 221 -13.06 -5.43 18.57
C ASP A 221 -14.60 -5.43 18.59
N ASP A 222 -15.19 -4.29 18.97
CA ASP A 222 -16.63 -4.06 19.02
C ASP A 222 -17.20 -3.38 17.76
N ALA A 223 -16.36 -3.03 16.78
CA ALA A 223 -16.75 -2.26 15.60
C ALA A 223 -17.44 -3.15 14.55
N LEU A 224 -17.13 -4.45 14.52
CA LEU A 224 -17.69 -5.42 13.56
C LEU A 224 -17.53 -4.95 12.10
N GLU A 225 -16.38 -4.38 11.78
CA GLU A 225 -16.12 -3.79 10.47
C GLU A 225 -16.10 -4.84 9.35
N VAL A 226 -15.72 -6.08 9.65
CA VAL A 226 -15.53 -7.16 8.67
C VAL A 226 -16.40 -8.37 9.01
N GLY A 227 -17.17 -8.84 8.03
CA GLY A 227 -18.03 -10.03 8.15
C GLY A 227 -17.27 -11.35 8.00
N ILE A 228 -17.98 -12.47 8.22
CA ILE A 228 -17.42 -13.81 8.15
C ILE A 228 -17.98 -14.61 6.98
N THR A 229 -17.12 -15.34 6.27
CA THR A 229 -17.53 -16.30 5.24
C THR A 229 -18.15 -17.54 5.90
N GLY A 230 -17.44 -18.17 6.84
CA GLY A 230 -17.91 -19.33 7.59
C GLY A 230 -17.96 -20.65 6.79
N ASP A 231 -18.85 -21.56 7.20
CA ASP A 231 -19.06 -22.89 6.58
C ASP A 231 -20.47 -22.98 5.98
N PRO A 232 -20.66 -23.63 4.82
CA PRO A 232 -21.97 -23.75 4.19
C PRO A 232 -22.93 -24.73 4.88
N ASP A 233 -22.44 -25.64 5.73
CA ASP A 233 -23.25 -26.72 6.32
C ASP A 233 -23.67 -26.44 7.78
N ILE A 234 -23.01 -25.52 8.49
CA ILE A 234 -23.35 -25.16 9.87
C ILE A 234 -23.53 -23.64 10.03
N PRO A 235 -24.56 -23.18 10.77
CA PRO A 235 -24.79 -21.76 11.00
C PRO A 235 -23.71 -21.17 11.90
N GLY A 236 -23.40 -19.89 11.70
CA GLY A 236 -22.54 -19.17 12.62
C GLY A 236 -22.71 -17.66 12.59
N ILE A 237 -22.19 -17.01 13.62
CA ILE A 237 -22.29 -15.57 13.82
C ILE A 237 -21.00 -15.01 14.44
N LEU A 238 -20.57 -13.84 13.95
CA LEU A 238 -19.53 -13.01 14.56
C LEU A 238 -20.18 -12.04 15.55
N ILE A 239 -19.64 -11.94 16.76
CA ILE A 239 -20.14 -11.04 17.83
C ILE A 239 -19.03 -10.12 18.33
N THR A 240 -19.40 -9.03 18.99
CA THR A 240 -18.46 -8.04 19.55
C THR A 240 -17.54 -8.64 20.61
N ALA A 241 -16.31 -8.13 20.73
CA ALA A 241 -15.35 -8.54 21.75
C ALA A 241 -15.91 -8.43 23.19
N SER A 242 -16.61 -7.33 23.50
CA SER A 242 -17.17 -7.08 24.83
C SER A 242 -18.26 -8.09 25.21
N ASP A 243 -19.21 -8.37 24.32
CA ASP A 243 -20.23 -9.39 24.56
C ASP A 243 -19.61 -10.80 24.65
N GLY A 244 -18.63 -11.11 23.80
CA GLY A 244 -17.90 -12.37 23.84
C GLY A 244 -17.16 -12.60 25.16
N ALA A 245 -16.56 -11.55 25.74
CA ALA A 245 -15.92 -11.63 27.05
C ALA A 245 -16.91 -12.02 28.17
N VAL A 246 -18.14 -11.51 28.13
CA VAL A 246 -19.22 -11.90 29.06
C VAL A 246 -19.59 -13.38 28.86
N LEU A 247 -19.80 -13.82 27.61
CA LEU A 247 -20.12 -15.22 27.32
C LEU A 247 -19.03 -16.17 27.80
N LYS A 248 -17.75 -15.85 27.54
CA LYS A 248 -16.61 -16.67 27.99
C LYS A 248 -16.57 -16.79 29.50
N GLN A 249 -16.78 -15.70 30.22
CA GLN A 249 -16.75 -15.71 31.69
C GLN A 249 -17.87 -16.59 32.26
N GLU A 250 -19.11 -16.43 31.79
CA GLU A 250 -20.25 -17.23 32.26
C GLU A 250 -20.07 -18.74 31.97
N LEU A 251 -19.59 -19.08 30.76
CA LEU A 251 -19.29 -20.47 30.39
C LEU A 251 -18.15 -21.05 31.25
N ALA A 252 -17.13 -20.24 31.56
CA ALA A 252 -16.04 -20.65 32.45
C ALA A 252 -16.49 -20.86 33.90
N ASP A 253 -17.51 -20.12 34.35
CA ASP A 253 -18.14 -20.27 35.66
C ASP A 253 -19.10 -21.48 35.73
N GLY A 254 -19.26 -22.22 34.62
CA GLY A 254 -20.03 -23.46 34.54
C GLY A 254 -21.51 -23.25 34.22
N GLU A 255 -21.88 -22.05 33.79
CA GLU A 255 -23.24 -21.74 33.37
C GLU A 255 -23.52 -22.29 31.97
N GLN A 256 -24.74 -22.78 31.74
CA GLN A 256 -25.18 -23.20 30.41
C GLN A 256 -25.83 -22.00 29.72
N LEU A 257 -25.36 -21.63 28.52
CA LEU A 257 -25.93 -20.57 27.70
C LEU A 257 -26.45 -21.14 26.39
N THR A 258 -27.65 -20.73 25.99
CA THR A 258 -28.25 -21.12 24.70
C THR A 258 -28.42 -19.87 23.83
N ILE A 259 -27.69 -19.82 22.71
CA ILE A 259 -27.77 -18.71 21.75
C ILE A 259 -28.87 -18.96 20.72
N THR A 260 -29.50 -17.89 20.23
CA THR A 260 -30.32 -17.91 19.01
C THR A 260 -29.97 -16.73 18.09
N PHE A 261 -29.97 -16.97 16.79
CA PHE A 261 -29.86 -15.98 15.72
C PHE A 261 -30.50 -16.51 14.44
N GLY A 262 -30.86 -15.64 13.50
CA GLY A 262 -31.47 -16.05 12.23
C GLY A 262 -32.46 -15.04 11.68
N ASP A 263 -33.37 -15.51 10.83
CA ASP A 263 -34.25 -14.65 10.04
C ASP A 263 -35.17 -13.76 10.89
N SER A 264 -35.59 -14.20 12.08
CA SER A 264 -36.43 -13.38 12.95
C SER A 264 -35.70 -12.19 13.58
N LEU A 265 -34.36 -12.26 13.61
CA LEU A 265 -33.47 -11.25 14.16
C LEU A 265 -32.67 -10.51 13.07
N ALA A 266 -32.95 -10.77 11.79
CA ALA A 266 -32.27 -10.10 10.69
C ALA A 266 -32.53 -8.58 10.71
N GLY A 267 -31.46 -7.78 10.73
CA GLY A 267 -31.54 -6.32 10.87
C GLY A 267 -32.22 -5.82 12.16
N ALA A 268 -32.29 -6.63 13.22
CA ALA A 268 -33.01 -6.28 14.45
C ALA A 268 -32.16 -5.48 15.46
N ALA A 269 -30.83 -5.49 15.32
CA ALA A 269 -29.92 -4.79 16.22
C ALA A 269 -29.56 -3.41 15.65
N VAL A 270 -30.17 -2.34 16.20
CA VAL A 270 -29.84 -0.95 15.83
C VAL A 270 -28.86 -0.39 16.85
N VAL A 271 -27.66 -0.06 16.38
CA VAL A 271 -26.57 0.44 17.21
C VAL A 271 -26.35 1.92 16.91
N SER A 272 -26.24 2.72 17.96
CA SER A 272 -25.76 4.10 17.89
C SER A 272 -24.58 4.27 18.81
N ASN A 273 -23.41 4.56 18.22
CA ASN A 273 -22.16 4.80 18.91
C ASN A 273 -21.60 6.18 18.50
N PRO A 274 -22.08 7.28 19.10
CA PRO A 274 -21.56 8.61 18.82
C PRO A 274 -20.07 8.77 19.09
N ALA A 275 -19.46 7.89 19.90
CA ALA A 275 -18.04 7.91 20.19
C ALA A 275 -17.19 7.44 18.99
N ALA A 276 -17.71 6.62 18.09
CA ALA A 276 -16.98 6.17 16.90
C ALA A 276 -16.96 7.21 15.76
N VAL A 277 -17.78 8.27 15.84
CA VAL A 277 -17.79 9.32 14.82
C VAL A 277 -16.39 9.91 14.66
N ASP A 278 -15.96 10.06 13.40
CA ASP A 278 -14.65 10.60 13.02
C ASP A 278 -13.46 9.70 13.43
N THR A 279 -13.66 8.39 13.56
CA THR A 279 -12.57 7.40 13.54
C THR A 279 -12.38 6.85 12.12
N LEU A 280 -11.14 6.48 11.80
CA LEU A 280 -10.78 5.86 10.52
C LEU A 280 -11.05 4.36 10.57
N ALA A 281 -11.60 3.79 9.50
CA ALA A 281 -11.75 2.34 9.40
C ALA A 281 -10.39 1.65 9.34
N SER A 282 -10.23 0.54 10.05
CA SER A 282 -8.96 -0.21 10.11
C SER A 282 -8.48 -0.66 8.72
N PHE A 283 -9.42 -1.09 7.88
CA PHE A 283 -9.17 -1.55 6.52
C PHE A 283 -8.90 -0.41 5.53
N SER A 284 -9.19 0.86 5.84
CA SER A 284 -9.07 1.93 4.84
C SER A 284 -7.62 2.05 4.36
N SER A 285 -7.38 1.94 3.04
CA SER A 285 -6.05 1.97 2.44
C SER A 285 -5.31 3.31 2.63
N ARG A 286 -4.01 3.27 2.96
CA ARG A 286 -3.12 4.46 2.95
C ARG A 286 -2.86 4.86 1.49
N GLY A 287 -2.81 6.17 1.23
CA GLY A 287 -2.63 6.71 -0.10
C GLY A 287 -1.24 6.53 -0.70
N SER A 288 -1.15 6.80 -2.01
CA SER A 288 0.10 7.03 -2.70
C SER A 288 0.65 8.44 -2.41
N ARG A 289 1.89 8.71 -2.81
CA ARG A 289 2.65 9.93 -2.47
C ARG A 289 3.00 10.84 -3.66
N GLU A 290 2.73 10.42 -4.89
CA GLU A 290 2.81 11.26 -6.10
C GLU A 290 1.84 12.47 -6.03
N SER A 291 0.69 12.27 -5.40
CA SER A 291 -0.23 13.31 -4.95
C SER A 291 -0.82 12.88 -3.61
N VAL A 292 -1.33 13.81 -2.77
CA VAL A 292 -1.93 13.39 -1.50
C VAL A 292 -3.17 12.55 -1.81
N LYS A 293 -3.11 11.27 -1.42
CA LYS A 293 -4.24 10.34 -1.45
C LYS A 293 -4.47 9.74 -0.06
N PRO A 294 -5.68 9.25 0.25
CA PRO A 294 -6.93 9.62 -0.44
C PRO A 294 -7.17 11.14 -0.41
N ASP A 295 -8.09 11.65 -1.21
CA ASP A 295 -8.35 13.09 -1.31
C ASP A 295 -9.19 13.59 -0.13
N VAL A 296 -10.13 12.77 0.34
CA VAL A 296 -11.01 13.02 1.49
C VAL A 296 -11.38 11.69 2.17
N ALA A 297 -12.03 11.79 3.33
CA ALA A 297 -12.69 10.69 3.99
C ALA A 297 -14.23 10.87 4.00
N ALA A 298 -14.97 9.77 4.07
CA ALA A 298 -16.42 9.80 4.23
C ALA A 298 -16.91 8.55 4.98
N PRO A 299 -18.13 8.58 5.57
CA PRO A 299 -18.74 7.41 6.19
C PRO A 299 -18.75 6.20 5.25
N GLY A 300 -18.14 5.10 5.69
CA GLY A 300 -18.06 3.85 4.94
C GLY A 300 -17.99 2.60 5.81
N VAL A 301 -17.96 2.76 7.14
CA VAL A 301 -18.10 1.66 8.10
C VAL A 301 -19.60 1.37 8.31
N ASN A 302 -19.97 0.09 8.34
CA ASN A 302 -21.30 -0.38 8.70
C ASN A 302 -22.47 0.38 8.02
N THR A 303 -22.30 0.71 6.74
CA THR A 303 -23.27 1.51 6.00
C THR A 303 -24.48 0.66 5.59
N THR A 304 -25.66 1.03 6.09
CA THR A 304 -26.93 0.38 5.74
C THR A 304 -27.51 0.96 4.45
N SER A 305 -27.73 0.11 3.44
CA SER A 305 -28.34 0.49 2.16
C SER A 305 -29.29 -0.60 1.63
N ALA A 306 -29.79 -0.44 0.40
CA ALA A 306 -30.66 -1.42 -0.24
C ALA A 306 -29.90 -2.72 -0.57
N GLY A 307 -30.42 -3.86 -0.09
CA GLY A 307 -29.81 -5.17 -0.33
C GLY A 307 -30.20 -5.77 -1.68
N VAL A 308 -29.22 -6.15 -2.50
CA VAL A 308 -29.46 -6.81 -3.79
C VAL A 308 -30.22 -8.13 -3.60
N GLY A 309 -31.21 -8.41 -4.46
CA GLY A 309 -32.00 -9.64 -4.41
C GLY A 309 -33.05 -9.72 -3.29
N THR A 310 -33.01 -8.83 -2.29
CA THR A 310 -33.94 -8.84 -1.15
C THR A 310 -35.32 -8.24 -1.45
N GLY A 311 -35.47 -7.60 -2.62
CA GLY A 311 -36.65 -6.86 -3.04
C GLY A 311 -36.83 -5.52 -2.31
N SER A 312 -36.97 -5.54 -0.99
CA SER A 312 -37.17 -4.33 -0.15
C SER A 312 -36.40 -4.36 1.17
N GLY A 313 -35.45 -5.29 1.30
CA GLY A 313 -34.61 -5.44 2.48
C GLY A 313 -33.41 -4.50 2.47
N ILE A 314 -32.73 -4.50 3.61
CA ILE A 314 -31.48 -3.78 3.82
C ILE A 314 -30.29 -4.73 3.69
N LEU A 315 -29.13 -4.16 3.42
CA LEU A 315 -27.83 -4.79 3.60
C LEU A 315 -26.93 -3.77 4.28
N THR A 316 -26.20 -4.21 5.31
CA THR A 316 -25.20 -3.40 6.01
C THR A 316 -23.84 -4.00 5.73
N ILE A 317 -22.95 -3.20 5.16
CA ILE A 317 -21.58 -3.60 4.82
C ILE A 317 -20.62 -2.44 5.05
N SER A 318 -19.35 -2.77 5.23
CA SER A 318 -18.27 -1.80 5.37
C SER A 318 -17.36 -1.81 4.15
N GLY A 319 -16.77 -0.65 3.86
CA GLY A 319 -15.74 -0.51 2.85
C GLY A 319 -15.57 0.94 2.41
N THR A 320 -14.40 1.28 1.89
CA THR A 320 -14.23 2.51 1.09
C THR A 320 -15.16 2.54 -0.12
N SER A 321 -15.63 1.37 -0.55
CA SER A 321 -16.71 1.16 -1.52
C SER A 321 -18.05 1.82 -1.15
N MET A 322 -18.31 2.07 0.14
CA MET A 322 -19.51 2.74 0.65
C MET A 322 -19.28 4.25 0.86
N ALA A 323 -18.04 4.62 1.21
CA ALA A 323 -17.62 6.02 1.35
C ALA A 323 -17.59 6.76 -0.01
N ALA A 324 -17.11 6.09 -1.06
CA ALA A 324 -17.08 6.63 -2.42
C ALA A 324 -18.46 7.10 -2.94
N PRO A 325 -19.54 6.28 -2.92
CA PRO A 325 -20.85 6.70 -3.42
C PRO A 325 -21.50 7.78 -2.55
N ALA A 326 -21.23 7.83 -1.24
CA ALA A 326 -21.66 8.94 -0.40
C ALA A 326 -21.05 10.28 -0.89
N THR A 327 -19.76 10.27 -1.23
CA THR A 327 -19.05 11.42 -1.78
C THR A 327 -19.47 11.74 -3.21
N ALA A 328 -19.74 10.74 -4.05
CA ALA A 328 -20.27 10.94 -5.40
C ALA A 328 -21.65 11.61 -5.38
N GLY A 329 -22.50 11.27 -4.41
CA GLY A 329 -23.76 11.98 -4.21
C GLY A 329 -23.55 13.44 -3.79
N LEU A 330 -22.56 13.73 -2.94
CA LEU A 330 -22.19 15.12 -2.63
C LEU A 330 -21.69 15.85 -3.88
N ALA A 331 -20.84 15.23 -4.69
CA ALA A 331 -20.38 15.78 -5.95
C ALA A 331 -21.54 16.13 -6.91
N ALA A 332 -22.55 15.27 -6.99
CA ALA A 332 -23.75 15.55 -7.78
C ALA A 332 -24.52 16.78 -7.26
N LEU A 333 -24.63 16.96 -5.94
CA LEU A 333 -25.25 18.15 -5.35
C LEU A 333 -24.42 19.42 -5.62
N VAL A 334 -23.09 19.35 -5.50
CA VAL A 334 -22.19 20.48 -5.82
C VAL A 334 -22.29 20.87 -7.29
N LYS A 335 -22.37 19.89 -8.20
CA LYS A 335 -22.62 20.09 -9.63
C LYS A 335 -23.97 20.75 -9.90
N ALA A 336 -25.04 20.31 -9.22
CA ALA A 336 -26.37 20.90 -9.37
C ALA A 336 -26.41 22.37 -8.91
N GLU A 337 -25.74 22.70 -7.80
CA GLU A 337 -25.61 24.06 -7.28
C GLU A 337 -24.66 24.92 -8.12
N ASN A 338 -23.73 24.30 -8.85
CA ASN A 338 -22.76 24.99 -9.70
C ASN A 338 -22.65 24.35 -11.11
N PRO A 339 -23.65 24.49 -12.00
CA PRO A 339 -23.72 23.73 -13.26
C PRO A 339 -22.51 23.90 -14.20
N GLY A 340 -21.86 25.06 -14.15
CA GLY A 340 -20.68 25.37 -14.95
C GLY A 340 -19.33 24.96 -14.33
N TRP A 341 -19.32 24.17 -13.25
CA TRP A 341 -18.10 23.60 -12.68
C TRP A 341 -17.81 22.24 -13.34
N GLY A 342 -16.54 22.02 -13.69
CA GLY A 342 -16.02 20.71 -14.08
C GLY A 342 -15.59 19.92 -12.84
N GLY A 343 -15.13 18.69 -13.06
CA GLY A 343 -14.66 17.81 -12.00
C GLY A 343 -13.54 18.41 -11.16
N ASP A 344 -12.62 19.18 -11.77
CA ASP A 344 -11.54 19.89 -11.07
C ASP A 344 -12.04 20.82 -9.95
N TYR A 345 -13.06 21.63 -10.24
CA TYR A 345 -13.64 22.56 -9.27
C TYR A 345 -14.51 21.87 -8.24
N ILE A 346 -15.22 20.80 -8.63
CA ILE A 346 -16.01 19.98 -7.69
C ILE A 346 -15.07 19.26 -6.70
N LYS A 347 -13.98 18.66 -7.21
CA LYS A 347 -12.92 18.05 -6.41
C LYS A 347 -12.33 19.05 -5.43
N ALA A 348 -11.91 20.23 -5.91
CA ALA A 348 -11.36 21.29 -5.07
C ALA A 348 -12.34 21.72 -3.98
N ASP A 349 -13.62 21.88 -4.29
CA ASP A 349 -14.63 22.29 -3.32
C ASP A 349 -14.83 21.27 -2.19
N ILE A 350 -14.99 19.99 -2.55
CA ILE A 350 -15.17 18.90 -1.59
C ILE A 350 -13.94 18.78 -0.69
N MET A 351 -12.73 18.80 -1.27
CA MET A 351 -11.49 18.74 -0.50
C MET A 351 -11.32 19.98 0.40
N ASN A 352 -11.53 21.18 -0.14
CA ASN A 352 -11.35 22.41 0.63
C ASN A 352 -12.28 22.49 1.85
N THR A 353 -13.49 21.95 1.73
CA THR A 353 -14.52 22.06 2.76
C THR A 353 -14.60 20.84 3.69
N ALA A 354 -13.81 19.79 3.46
CA ALA A 354 -13.68 18.63 4.32
C ALA A 354 -12.97 18.98 5.64
N ARG A 355 -13.69 19.64 6.54
CA ARG A 355 -13.13 20.33 7.72
C ARG A 355 -13.18 19.54 9.03
N HIS A 356 -13.52 18.26 8.96
CA HIS A 356 -13.58 17.37 10.12
C HIS A 356 -12.28 16.56 10.24
N ASP A 357 -11.63 16.68 11.39
CA ASP A 357 -10.43 15.90 11.72
C ASP A 357 -10.83 14.47 12.05
N ILE A 358 -9.96 13.52 11.69
CA ILE A 358 -10.16 12.10 11.95
C ILE A 358 -9.12 11.65 12.96
N PHE A 359 -9.57 10.87 13.92
CA PHE A 359 -8.84 10.57 15.14
C PHE A 359 -8.54 9.08 15.25
N THR A 360 -7.41 8.76 15.87
CA THR A 360 -6.99 7.37 16.12
C THR A 360 -7.84 6.68 17.19
N GLU A 361 -8.59 7.44 17.99
CA GLU A 361 -9.40 6.92 19.09
C GLU A 361 -10.82 7.50 19.07
N GLN A 362 -11.75 6.76 19.68
CA GLN A 362 -13.13 7.20 19.88
C GLN A 362 -13.23 8.48 20.71
N ASN A 363 -14.35 9.20 20.57
CA ASN A 363 -14.62 10.50 21.19
C ASN A 363 -13.68 11.61 20.70
N GLN A 364 -13.14 11.47 19.48
CA GLN A 364 -12.24 12.45 18.89
C GLN A 364 -10.99 12.69 19.77
N THR A 365 -10.42 11.60 20.33
CA THR A 365 -9.20 11.63 21.16
C THR A 365 -8.02 10.97 20.44
N GLY A 366 -6.84 10.99 21.05
CA GLY A 366 -5.63 10.46 20.44
C GLY A 366 -5.04 11.42 19.41
N LEU A 367 -4.38 10.86 18.38
CA LEU A 367 -3.71 11.60 17.33
C LEU A 367 -4.69 11.91 16.18
N VAL A 368 -4.41 13.00 15.46
CA VAL A 368 -5.09 13.32 14.20
C VAL A 368 -4.35 12.65 13.06
N TYR A 369 -5.07 11.97 12.17
CA TYR A 369 -4.47 11.34 10.99
C TYR A 369 -3.89 12.36 10.01
N ALA A 370 -2.71 12.04 9.47
CA ALA A 370 -2.05 12.81 8.44
C ALA A 370 -2.77 12.72 7.07
N PRO A 371 -2.52 13.67 6.15
CA PRO A 371 -3.23 13.72 4.88
C PRO A 371 -3.11 12.46 4.00
N ASN A 372 -2.01 11.71 4.10
CA ASN A 372 -1.84 10.44 3.39
C ASN A 372 -2.76 9.30 3.90
N ARG A 373 -3.51 9.53 4.97
CA ARG A 373 -4.54 8.59 5.48
C ARG A 373 -5.97 9.05 5.22
N VAL A 374 -6.22 10.36 5.24
CA VAL A 374 -7.60 10.90 5.26
C VAL A 374 -7.82 12.07 4.30
N GLY A 375 -6.80 12.41 3.51
CA GLY A 375 -6.80 13.57 2.63
C GLY A 375 -6.99 14.87 3.40
N ALA A 376 -7.94 15.68 2.96
CA ALA A 376 -8.27 16.93 3.64
C ALA A 376 -9.05 16.75 4.97
N GLY A 377 -9.61 15.56 5.21
CA GLY A 377 -10.49 15.25 6.34
C GLY A 377 -11.82 14.64 5.87
N ARG A 378 -12.79 14.49 6.78
CA ARG A 378 -14.13 14.00 6.39
C ARG A 378 -14.95 15.10 5.70
N ILE A 379 -15.67 14.72 4.64
CA ILE A 379 -16.55 15.59 3.87
C ILE A 379 -17.59 16.33 4.74
N ASP A 380 -17.90 17.57 4.38
CA ASP A 380 -18.93 18.42 4.99
C ASP A 380 -19.85 18.98 3.88
N ALA A 381 -21.00 18.33 3.69
CA ALA A 381 -21.94 18.68 2.63
C ALA A 381 -22.49 20.12 2.74
N PRO A 382 -22.95 20.61 3.91
CA PRO A 382 -23.33 22.01 4.07
C PRO A 382 -22.22 23.01 3.69
N ALA A 383 -20.97 22.74 4.07
CA ALA A 383 -19.84 23.60 3.74
C ALA A 383 -19.57 23.62 2.23
N ALA A 384 -19.51 22.46 1.57
CA ALA A 384 -19.32 22.35 0.12
C ALA A 384 -20.41 23.13 -0.66
N LEU A 385 -21.69 22.90 -0.33
CA LEU A 385 -22.80 23.53 -1.05
C LEU A 385 -22.86 25.06 -0.89
N SER A 386 -22.39 25.59 0.24
CA SER A 386 -22.36 27.03 0.50
C SER A 386 -21.09 27.72 -0.03
N ASN A 387 -20.03 26.96 -0.32
CA ASN A 387 -18.75 27.51 -0.72
C ASN A 387 -18.79 28.05 -2.16
N LYS A 388 -18.06 29.14 -2.38
CA LYS A 388 -17.88 29.81 -3.69
C LYS A 388 -16.44 30.30 -3.89
N VAL A 389 -15.49 29.83 -3.08
CA VAL A 389 -14.06 30.14 -3.19
C VAL A 389 -13.28 28.83 -3.15
N LEU A 390 -12.42 28.60 -4.13
CA LEU A 390 -11.63 27.38 -4.23
C LEU A 390 -10.15 27.71 -3.97
N ALA A 391 -9.42 26.80 -3.35
CA ALA A 391 -7.99 26.87 -3.11
C ALA A 391 -7.32 25.57 -3.56
N TYR A 392 -6.43 25.63 -4.53
CA TYR A 392 -5.81 24.45 -5.14
C TYR A 392 -4.40 24.76 -5.66
N SER A 393 -3.60 23.73 -5.91
CA SER A 393 -2.25 23.89 -6.48
C SER A 393 -2.30 24.52 -7.87
N SER A 394 -1.22 25.16 -8.29
CA SER A 394 -1.06 25.55 -9.69
C SER A 394 -0.89 24.37 -10.65
N GLU A 395 -0.64 23.17 -10.10
CA GLU A 395 -0.60 21.93 -10.86
C GLU A 395 -2.01 21.50 -11.32
N PRO A 396 -2.17 21.03 -12.56
CA PRO A 396 -3.48 20.60 -13.07
C PRO A 396 -4.13 19.55 -12.18
N PHE A 397 -5.41 19.74 -11.85
CA PHE A 397 -6.27 18.82 -11.07
C PHE A 397 -5.78 18.43 -9.66
N VAL A 398 -4.64 18.93 -9.22
CA VAL A 398 -4.09 18.71 -7.87
C VAL A 398 -4.55 19.82 -6.93
N VAL A 399 -5.16 19.45 -5.81
CA VAL A 399 -5.61 20.42 -4.79
C VAL A 399 -4.56 20.63 -3.71
N SER A 400 -3.84 19.57 -3.32
CA SER A 400 -2.82 19.58 -2.27
C SER A 400 -1.52 20.28 -2.69
N ALA A 401 -0.77 20.78 -1.72
CA ALA A 401 0.64 21.15 -1.87
C ALA A 401 1.52 19.91 -1.61
N THR A 402 1.65 19.05 -2.62
CA THR A 402 2.47 17.83 -2.52
C THR A 402 3.87 18.09 -3.08
N PHE A 403 4.89 17.95 -2.25
CA PHE A 403 6.30 18.09 -2.65
C PHE A 403 6.91 16.77 -3.12
N GLY A 404 6.25 15.64 -2.85
CA GLY A 404 6.77 14.31 -3.11
C GLY A 404 8.02 14.04 -2.28
N THR A 405 8.92 13.21 -2.80
CA THR A 405 10.23 13.00 -2.21
C THR A 405 11.15 14.16 -2.55
N VAL A 406 11.75 14.75 -1.51
CA VAL A 406 12.72 15.84 -1.66
C VAL A 406 14.06 15.33 -1.19
N GLU A 407 14.94 15.01 -2.15
CA GLU A 407 16.32 14.62 -1.85
C GLU A 407 17.11 15.85 -1.34
N VAL A 408 17.59 15.75 -0.11
CA VAL A 408 18.38 16.79 0.55
C VAL A 408 19.84 16.34 0.54
N VAL A 409 20.68 16.98 -0.29
CA VAL A 409 22.14 16.77 -0.36
C VAL A 409 22.91 17.99 0.17
N GLU A 410 22.51 19.18 -0.26
CA GLU A 410 23.06 20.45 0.21
C GLU A 410 22.67 20.73 1.67
N GLU A 411 23.38 21.64 2.33
CA GLU A 411 23.12 21.99 3.74
C GLU A 411 21.70 22.53 3.97
N ASP A 412 21.26 23.43 3.08
CA ASP A 412 19.93 24.02 3.10
C ASP A 412 19.24 23.75 1.76
N VAL A 413 18.08 23.08 1.78
CA VAL A 413 17.25 22.82 0.59
C VAL A 413 15.89 23.46 0.78
N THR A 414 15.37 24.07 -0.29
CA THR A 414 14.02 24.63 -0.29
C THR A 414 13.24 24.14 -1.51
N ALA A 415 11.95 23.91 -1.32
CA ALA A 415 11.02 23.58 -2.39
C ALA A 415 9.77 24.43 -2.21
N THR A 416 9.20 24.95 -3.30
CA THR A 416 8.05 25.87 -3.25
C THR A 416 6.90 25.37 -4.11
N LYS A 417 5.67 25.50 -3.61
CA LYS A 417 4.43 25.27 -4.37
C LYS A 417 3.56 26.53 -4.36
N THR A 418 2.92 26.81 -5.48
CA THR A 418 2.00 27.94 -5.62
C THR A 418 0.56 27.47 -5.44
N ILE A 419 -0.19 28.15 -4.57
CA ILE A 419 -1.61 27.91 -4.35
C ILE A 419 -2.42 29.01 -5.01
N ILE A 420 -3.39 28.63 -5.83
CA ILE A 420 -4.38 29.50 -6.46
C ILE A 420 -5.62 29.58 -5.58
N VAL A 421 -6.02 30.80 -5.22
CA VAL A 421 -7.30 31.08 -4.56
C VAL A 421 -8.25 31.72 -5.58
N ASN A 422 -9.28 30.97 -5.97
CA ASN A 422 -10.23 31.31 -7.01
C ASN A 422 -11.58 31.72 -6.43
N ASN A 423 -11.86 33.02 -6.41
CA ASN A 423 -13.12 33.55 -5.90
C ASN A 423 -14.18 33.57 -7.00
N ARG A 424 -15.09 32.61 -6.93
CA ARG A 424 -16.22 32.45 -7.85
C ARG A 424 -17.45 33.21 -7.38
N SER A 425 -17.40 33.91 -6.25
CA SER A 425 -18.52 34.74 -5.76
C SER A 425 -18.59 36.11 -6.46
N ASN A 426 -19.68 36.85 -6.19
CA ASN A 426 -19.87 38.21 -6.68
C ASN A 426 -19.33 39.28 -5.71
N GLN A 427 -18.64 38.88 -4.65
CA GLN A 427 -18.10 39.77 -3.63
C GLN A 427 -16.59 39.55 -3.47
N SER A 428 -15.88 40.57 -3.02
CA SER A 428 -14.49 40.39 -2.62
C SER A 428 -14.44 39.51 -1.37
N ARG A 429 -13.51 38.56 -1.33
CA ARG A 429 -13.32 37.63 -0.20
C ARG A 429 -11.92 37.76 0.35
N THR A 430 -11.79 37.71 1.67
CA THR A 430 -10.51 37.81 2.36
C THR A 430 -10.37 36.67 3.35
N TYR A 431 -9.24 35.97 3.27
CA TYR A 431 -8.88 34.86 4.13
C TYR A 431 -7.55 35.17 4.84
N ASP A 432 -7.51 34.89 6.13
CA ASP A 432 -6.27 34.79 6.90
C ASP A 432 -5.66 33.41 6.65
N LEU A 433 -4.35 33.36 6.44
CA LEU A 433 -3.62 32.14 6.07
C LEU A 433 -2.75 31.67 7.24
N SER A 434 -2.77 30.37 7.50
CA SER A 434 -1.86 29.72 8.45
C SER A 434 -1.51 28.31 8.00
N TYR A 435 -0.32 27.85 8.36
CA TYR A 435 0.06 26.44 8.26
C TYR A 435 -0.12 25.75 9.61
N GLU A 436 -0.76 24.59 9.59
CA GLU A 436 -0.95 23.70 10.74
C GLU A 436 -0.24 22.39 10.46
N ALA A 437 0.82 22.09 11.21
CA ALA A 437 1.54 20.83 11.11
C ALA A 437 0.75 19.69 11.77
N ILE A 438 0.75 18.51 11.16
CA ILE A 438 0.20 17.26 11.72
C ILE A 438 1.37 16.33 12.08
N THR A 439 2.24 16.05 11.12
CA THR A 439 3.52 15.35 11.37
C THR A 439 4.68 16.32 11.23
N THR A 440 5.50 16.43 12.27
CA THR A 440 6.69 17.29 12.29
C THR A 440 7.97 16.47 12.19
N MET A 441 8.88 16.89 11.32
CA MET A 441 10.19 16.25 11.15
C MET A 441 11.30 17.24 11.56
N PRO A 442 12.26 16.84 12.42
CA PRO A 442 13.41 17.69 12.74
C PRO A 442 14.13 18.16 11.48
N GLY A 443 14.60 19.41 11.47
CA GLY A 443 15.25 20.02 10.32
C GLY A 443 14.31 20.40 9.17
N VAL A 444 12.99 20.17 9.27
CA VAL A 444 12.03 20.50 8.21
C VAL A 444 10.94 21.45 8.73
N ASP A 445 10.70 22.54 8.01
CA ASP A 445 9.62 23.49 8.30
C ASP A 445 8.92 23.99 7.02
N TYR A 446 7.76 24.62 7.21
CA TYR A 446 6.97 25.20 6.13
C TYR A 446 6.66 26.66 6.43
N THR A 447 6.84 27.52 5.42
CA THR A 447 6.53 28.94 5.51
C THR A 447 5.58 29.39 4.40
N LEU A 448 4.74 30.38 4.71
CA LEU A 448 3.87 31.06 3.75
C LEU A 448 4.44 32.43 3.44
N ASP A 449 4.42 32.84 2.17
CA ASP A 449 4.92 34.14 1.72
C ASP A 449 4.06 35.33 2.21
N THR A 450 2.78 35.07 2.53
CA THR A 450 1.85 36.04 3.10
C THR A 450 0.95 35.42 4.18
N GLY A 451 0.54 36.23 5.16
CA GLY A 451 -0.40 35.80 6.21
C GLY A 451 -1.88 36.04 5.87
N SER A 452 -2.19 36.66 4.73
CA SER A 452 -3.58 36.85 4.28
C SER A 452 -3.66 36.99 2.76
N VAL A 453 -4.82 36.67 2.20
CA VAL A 453 -5.13 36.84 0.77
C VAL A 453 -6.49 37.49 0.60
N THR A 454 -6.55 38.57 -0.18
CA THR A 454 -7.80 39.20 -0.59
C THR A 454 -8.01 39.02 -2.08
N VAL A 455 -9.10 38.34 -2.43
CA VAL A 455 -9.43 37.97 -3.80
C VAL A 455 -10.69 38.74 -4.23
N PRO A 456 -10.59 39.64 -5.22
CA PRO A 456 -11.76 40.33 -5.75
C PRO A 456 -12.83 39.36 -6.27
N ALA A 457 -14.07 39.85 -6.40
CA ALA A 457 -15.15 39.08 -7.01
C ALA A 457 -14.74 38.58 -8.40
N LYS A 458 -15.03 37.31 -8.70
CA LYS A 458 -14.75 36.67 -10.00
C LYS A 458 -13.27 36.76 -10.44
N ALA A 459 -12.35 36.76 -9.49
CA ALA A 459 -10.91 36.84 -9.74
C ALA A 459 -10.15 35.74 -9.01
N GLN A 460 -8.88 35.60 -9.37
CA GLN A 460 -7.94 34.71 -8.69
C GLN A 460 -6.78 35.50 -8.09
N ARG A 461 -6.17 34.95 -7.04
CA ARG A 461 -4.88 35.37 -6.50
C ARG A 461 -4.06 34.13 -6.17
N THR A 462 -2.76 34.31 -6.00
CA THR A 462 -1.86 33.26 -5.58
C THR A 462 -1.15 33.63 -4.30
N PHE A 463 -0.69 32.62 -3.59
CA PHE A 463 0.31 32.69 -2.53
C PHE A 463 1.20 31.45 -2.62
N GLU A 464 2.33 31.45 -1.94
CA GLU A 464 3.31 30.37 -1.99
C GLU A 464 3.48 29.72 -0.62
N ILE A 465 3.66 28.40 -0.63
CA ILE A 465 4.15 27.63 0.51
C ILE A 465 5.53 27.07 0.17
N THR A 466 6.49 27.26 1.07
CA THR A 466 7.87 26.80 0.90
C THR A 466 8.24 25.85 2.02
N MET A 467 8.63 24.63 1.64
CA MET A 467 9.31 23.68 2.52
C MET A 467 10.79 24.08 2.63
N ASN A 468 11.32 24.12 3.84
CA ASN A 468 12.74 24.33 4.13
C ASN A 468 13.28 23.09 4.83
N ALA A 469 14.46 22.63 4.42
CA ALA A 469 15.14 21.49 5.01
C ALA A 469 16.60 21.82 5.35
N ASP A 470 16.98 21.66 6.62
CA ASP A 470 18.34 21.74 7.14
C ASP A 470 18.90 20.32 7.30
N ARG A 471 19.86 19.99 6.44
CA ARG A 471 20.48 18.67 6.36
C ARG A 471 21.05 18.22 7.71
N SER A 472 21.65 19.10 8.49
CA SER A 472 22.37 18.75 9.72
C SER A 472 21.42 18.34 10.86
N GLU A 473 20.22 18.92 10.87
CA GLU A 473 19.20 18.69 11.88
C GLU A 473 18.21 17.56 11.50
N MET A 474 18.14 17.20 10.22
CA MET A 474 17.22 16.17 9.72
C MET A 474 17.32 14.83 10.45
N ARG A 475 16.18 14.29 10.87
CA ARG A 475 16.01 12.93 11.43
C ARG A 475 14.81 12.27 10.79
N LYS A 476 14.90 10.96 10.52
CA LYS A 476 13.81 10.24 9.87
C LYS A 476 12.65 10.11 10.85
N THR A 477 11.50 10.66 10.48
CA THR A 477 10.30 10.65 11.30
C THR A 477 9.21 9.84 10.61
N ILE A 478 8.64 8.88 11.35
CA ILE A 478 7.44 8.17 10.93
C ILE A 478 6.21 9.02 11.27
N ASP A 479 5.17 8.93 10.46
CA ASP A 479 3.81 9.34 10.87
C ASP A 479 3.47 8.66 12.22
N PRO A 480 3.17 9.44 13.28
CA PRO A 480 2.99 8.90 14.63
C PRO A 480 1.75 8.00 14.76
N THR A 481 0.86 7.99 13.77
CA THR A 481 -0.29 7.08 13.71
C THR A 481 0.04 5.69 13.17
N VAL A 482 1.25 5.51 12.61
CA VAL A 482 1.71 4.25 12.01
C VAL A 482 2.29 3.32 13.08
N SER A 483 1.83 2.06 13.11
CA SER A 483 2.48 1.02 13.93
C SER A 483 3.91 0.78 13.47
N ARG A 484 4.87 0.67 14.40
CA ARG A 484 6.28 0.36 14.09
C ARG A 484 6.50 -1.09 13.65
N THR A 485 5.54 -1.97 13.94
CA THR A 485 5.63 -3.39 13.61
C THR A 485 4.42 -3.84 12.82
N GLN A 486 4.62 -4.81 11.92
CA GLN A 486 3.59 -5.60 11.24
C GLN A 486 4.02 -7.06 11.36
N VAL A 487 3.08 -7.97 11.64
CA VAL A 487 3.37 -9.40 11.87
C VAL A 487 4.54 -9.65 12.85
N ASP A 488 4.59 -8.87 13.93
CA ASP A 488 5.66 -8.88 14.95
C ASP A 488 7.09 -8.59 14.42
N ILE A 489 7.20 -7.99 13.24
CA ILE A 489 8.46 -7.59 12.61
C ILE A 489 8.49 -6.07 12.44
N ASP A 490 9.65 -5.46 12.68
CA ASP A 490 9.87 -4.04 12.40
C ASP A 490 9.58 -3.76 10.92
N ARG A 491 8.67 -2.81 10.66
CA ARG A 491 8.32 -2.43 9.29
C ARG A 491 9.30 -1.40 8.72
N GLN A 492 9.47 -1.42 7.40
CA GLN A 492 10.05 -0.29 6.68
C GLN A 492 9.03 0.86 6.66
N TYR A 493 9.50 2.11 6.61
CA TYR A 493 8.60 3.27 6.60
C TYR A 493 9.18 4.46 5.83
N VAL A 494 8.30 5.34 5.35
CA VAL A 494 8.67 6.58 4.65
C VAL A 494 8.76 7.74 5.65
N ALA A 495 9.70 8.67 5.44
CA ALA A 495 9.75 9.91 6.22
C ALA A 495 8.51 10.77 5.92
N ASP A 496 7.87 11.32 6.95
CA ASP A 496 6.65 12.14 6.80
C ASP A 496 6.84 13.51 7.44
N ALA A 497 6.63 14.57 6.64
CA ALA A 497 6.51 15.94 7.10
C ALA A 497 5.27 16.55 6.46
N SER A 498 4.17 16.62 7.20
CA SER A 498 2.85 16.89 6.64
C SER A 498 1.97 17.77 7.53
N GLY A 499 0.93 18.33 6.92
CA GLY A 499 0.01 19.23 7.57
C GLY A 499 -1.02 19.80 6.60
N ARG A 500 -1.47 21.02 6.87
CA ARG A 500 -2.46 21.70 6.02
C ARG A 500 -2.32 23.21 6.09
N ILE A 501 -2.63 23.86 4.98
CA ILE A 501 -2.87 25.30 4.94
C ILE A 501 -4.34 25.52 5.29
N LEU A 502 -4.58 26.37 6.28
CA LEU A 502 -5.91 26.86 6.63
C LEU A 502 -6.13 28.23 6.01
N LEU A 503 -7.22 28.37 5.27
CA LEU A 503 -7.75 29.66 4.83
C LEU A 503 -8.96 29.96 5.70
N THR A 504 -8.79 30.83 6.70
CA THR A 504 -9.86 31.23 7.62
C THR A 504 -10.53 32.51 7.11
N PRO A 505 -11.83 32.50 6.78
CA PRO A 505 -12.50 33.67 6.24
C PRO A 505 -12.61 34.73 7.34
N THR A 506 -12.38 35.99 6.96
CA THR A 506 -12.51 37.13 7.89
C THR A 506 -13.97 37.48 8.21
N THR A 507 -14.92 36.83 7.51
CA THR A 507 -16.37 36.96 7.68
C THR A 507 -17.02 35.58 7.80
N ASN A 508 -18.10 35.47 8.57
CA ASN A 508 -18.75 34.17 8.86
C ASN A 508 -19.71 33.67 7.74
N ASP A 509 -19.67 34.27 6.55
CA ASP A 509 -20.58 33.92 5.44
C ASP A 509 -19.94 33.02 4.38
N MET A 510 -18.73 32.52 4.66
CA MET A 510 -18.02 31.50 3.87
C MET A 510 -17.44 30.45 4.83
N PRO A 511 -17.22 29.22 4.39
CA PRO A 511 -16.51 28.22 5.20
C PRO A 511 -15.01 28.50 5.25
N GLN A 512 -14.35 27.96 6.28
CA GLN A 512 -12.90 27.78 6.29
C GLN A 512 -12.53 26.74 5.23
N LEU A 513 -11.42 27.00 4.52
CA LEU A 513 -10.90 26.08 3.51
C LEU A 513 -9.61 25.41 4.00
N ARG A 514 -9.39 24.17 3.60
CA ARG A 514 -8.17 23.39 3.85
C ARG A 514 -7.47 23.04 2.53
N VAL A 515 -6.14 23.14 2.52
CA VAL A 515 -5.29 22.59 1.45
C VAL A 515 -4.27 21.67 2.11
N PRO A 516 -4.31 20.35 1.87
CA PRO A 516 -3.32 19.42 2.42
C PRO A 516 -1.90 19.76 1.98
N VAL A 517 -0.93 19.51 2.84
CA VAL A 517 0.50 19.69 2.57
C VAL A 517 1.23 18.39 2.94
N HIS A 518 2.08 17.88 2.05
CA HIS A 518 2.81 16.64 2.29
C HIS A 518 4.15 16.65 1.57
N ALA A 519 5.19 16.18 2.25
CA ALA A 519 6.50 15.88 1.68
C ALA A 519 7.07 14.62 2.32
N ASN A 520 7.98 13.97 1.59
CA ASN A 520 8.84 12.90 2.09
C ASN A 520 10.31 13.35 2.00
N PRO A 521 10.79 14.22 2.90
CA PRO A 521 12.17 14.67 2.87
C PRO A 521 13.13 13.50 3.12
N ALA A 522 14.05 13.26 2.20
CA ALA A 522 15.00 12.17 2.25
C ALA A 522 16.43 12.72 2.26
N LEU A 523 17.24 12.35 3.26
CA LEU A 523 18.66 12.66 3.21
C LEU A 523 19.35 11.77 2.18
N ALA A 524 19.88 12.40 1.14
CA ALA A 524 20.67 11.74 0.12
C ALA A 524 22.17 11.98 0.34
N SER A 525 22.98 11.18 -0.32
CA SER A 525 24.44 11.19 -0.32
C SER A 525 24.96 11.52 -1.71
N ASP A 526 26.14 12.11 -1.75
CA ASP A 526 26.91 12.34 -2.98
C ASP A 526 28.27 11.68 -2.77
N LEU A 527 28.29 10.35 -2.89
CA LEU A 527 29.50 9.54 -2.73
C LEU A 527 29.89 8.95 -4.08
N SER A 528 31.17 9.06 -4.42
CA SER A 528 31.76 8.45 -5.60
C SER A 528 32.99 7.65 -5.22
N THR A 529 33.36 6.70 -6.08
CA THR A 529 34.38 5.71 -5.80
C THR A 529 35.49 5.76 -6.82
N THR A 530 36.71 5.64 -6.33
CA THR A 530 37.88 5.42 -7.19
C THR A 530 38.54 4.10 -6.86
N LEU A 531 38.91 3.34 -7.89
CA LEU A 531 39.69 2.11 -7.75
C LEU A 531 41.18 2.40 -7.86
N GLN A 532 41.93 2.00 -6.83
CA GLN A 532 43.39 2.05 -6.82
C GLN A 532 43.97 0.63 -6.72
N GLY A 533 44.72 0.22 -7.74
CA GLY A 533 45.45 -1.05 -7.73
C GLY A 533 46.56 -1.05 -6.68
N THR A 534 46.60 -2.08 -5.84
CA THR A 534 47.58 -2.18 -4.73
C THR A 534 48.54 -3.36 -4.88
N SER A 535 48.13 -4.45 -5.53
CA SER A 535 48.99 -5.59 -5.89
C SER A 535 48.44 -6.37 -7.09
N VAL A 536 49.13 -7.43 -7.51
CA VAL A 536 48.82 -8.24 -8.71
C VAL A 536 47.42 -8.85 -8.70
N ASN A 537 46.72 -8.91 -7.56
CA ASN A 537 45.33 -9.41 -7.52
C ASN A 537 44.43 -8.60 -6.58
N THR A 538 44.88 -7.41 -6.14
CA THR A 538 44.15 -6.64 -5.14
C THR A 538 44.03 -5.18 -5.53
N GLY A 539 42.82 -4.65 -5.40
CA GLY A 539 42.50 -3.23 -5.50
C GLY A 539 41.89 -2.72 -4.21
N VAL A 540 41.91 -1.41 -4.03
CA VAL A 540 41.17 -0.71 -2.98
C VAL A 540 40.25 0.30 -3.65
N LEU A 541 38.96 0.12 -3.45
CA LEU A 541 37.90 1.08 -3.78
C LEU A 541 37.86 2.09 -2.64
N THR A 542 38.06 3.37 -2.93
CA THR A 542 37.99 4.44 -1.93
C THR A 542 36.81 5.32 -2.25
N LEU A 543 35.83 5.39 -1.33
CA LEU A 543 34.71 6.31 -1.41
C LEU A 543 35.17 7.70 -1.01
N ALA A 544 34.68 8.71 -1.72
CA ALA A 544 34.89 10.12 -1.46
C ALA A 544 33.59 10.90 -1.65
N GLY A 545 33.39 11.93 -0.84
CA GLY A 545 32.22 12.82 -0.95
C GLY A 545 31.43 12.91 0.35
N GLN A 546 30.13 13.22 0.26
CA GLN A 546 29.28 13.48 1.42
C GLN A 546 28.27 12.35 1.65
N GLY A 547 28.44 11.59 2.73
CA GLY A 547 27.46 10.59 3.17
C GLY A 547 26.31 11.21 3.98
N SER A 548 25.29 10.39 4.27
CA SER A 548 24.24 10.67 5.24
C SER A 548 24.48 9.81 6.50
N ASN A 549 24.62 10.46 7.65
CA ASN A 549 24.85 9.76 8.92
C ASN A 549 24.23 10.54 10.09
N ASN A 550 22.96 10.89 9.93
CA ASN A 550 22.21 11.63 10.92
C ASN A 550 21.50 10.68 11.87
N GLY A 551 21.59 10.95 13.18
CA GLY A 551 21.03 10.08 14.21
C GLY A 551 22.02 9.02 14.70
N VAL A 552 21.50 8.02 15.41
CA VAL A 552 22.31 6.89 15.88
C VAL A 552 22.44 5.88 14.73
N PRO A 553 23.66 5.43 14.34
CA PRO A 553 23.83 4.43 13.29
C PRO A 553 23.00 3.17 13.54
N GLY A 554 22.20 2.76 12.54
CA GLY A 554 21.27 1.64 12.61
C GLY A 554 20.06 1.89 13.52
N GLY A 555 19.85 3.14 13.98
CA GLY A 555 18.74 3.52 14.83
C GLY A 555 17.49 3.85 14.02
N GLU A 556 16.32 3.65 14.62
CA GLU A 556 15.03 3.78 13.93
C GLU A 556 14.79 5.14 13.29
N THR A 557 15.31 6.24 13.84
CA THR A 557 15.12 7.61 13.35
C THR A 557 16.33 8.15 12.56
N SER A 558 17.24 7.26 12.18
CA SER A 558 18.47 7.63 11.52
C SER A 558 18.33 7.70 10.00
N PHE A 559 19.15 8.56 9.41
CA PHE A 559 19.50 8.49 8.00
C PHE A 559 20.93 8.01 7.91
N ASN A 560 21.11 6.73 7.59
CA ASN A 560 22.42 6.14 7.34
C ASN A 560 22.53 5.71 5.88
N SER A 561 23.64 6.07 5.26
CA SER A 561 24.05 5.53 3.95
C SER A 561 24.80 4.22 4.14
N PHE A 562 24.41 3.20 3.39
CA PHE A 562 25.11 1.93 3.33
C PHE A 562 25.55 1.65 1.89
N VAL A 563 26.67 0.93 1.77
CA VAL A 563 27.24 0.53 0.49
C VAL A 563 27.59 -0.96 0.51
N SER A 564 27.33 -1.62 -0.60
CA SER A 564 27.68 -3.01 -0.85
C SER A 564 28.41 -3.13 -2.19
N ALA A 565 29.38 -4.04 -2.28
CA ALA A 565 30.18 -4.23 -3.49
C ALA A 565 29.91 -5.58 -4.15
N PHE A 566 29.71 -5.56 -5.47
CA PHE A 566 29.32 -6.72 -6.28
C PHE A 566 30.20 -6.88 -7.52
N SER A 567 30.28 -8.12 -8.02
CA SER A 567 30.75 -8.37 -9.38
C SER A 567 29.61 -8.02 -10.33
N LEU A 568 29.79 -7.01 -11.20
CA LEU A 568 28.83 -6.69 -12.25
C LEU A 568 28.89 -7.78 -13.32
N LEU A 569 27.78 -8.48 -13.54
CA LEU A 569 27.66 -9.51 -14.57
C LEU A 569 26.51 -9.26 -15.55
N GLY A 570 25.60 -8.33 -15.27
CA GLY A 570 24.52 -8.02 -16.19
C GLY A 570 24.42 -6.52 -16.46
N TYR A 571 24.21 -6.17 -17.72
CA TYR A 571 23.76 -4.86 -18.16
C TYR A 571 22.57 -5.02 -19.10
N SER A 572 21.46 -4.33 -18.80
CA SER A 572 20.31 -4.21 -19.71
C SER A 572 20.16 -2.74 -20.15
N PRO A 573 20.14 -2.45 -21.46
CA PRO A 573 19.92 -1.10 -21.95
C PRO A 573 18.46 -0.68 -21.72
N ALA A 574 18.23 0.60 -21.45
CA ALA A 574 16.89 1.13 -21.27
C ALA A 574 15.99 0.78 -22.46
N LEU A 575 14.83 0.20 -22.18
CA LEU A 575 13.84 -0.13 -23.20
C LEU A 575 13.33 1.14 -23.91
N PRO A 576 12.85 1.08 -25.16
CA PRO A 576 12.22 2.23 -25.79
C PRO A 576 10.83 2.50 -25.20
N ASP A 577 10.36 3.75 -25.29
CA ASP A 577 8.96 4.08 -24.97
C ASP A 577 8.02 3.43 -26.00
N CYS A 578 6.83 3.00 -25.56
CA CYS A 578 5.84 2.43 -26.46
C CYS A 578 5.31 3.50 -27.44
N SER A 579 5.23 3.16 -28.73
CA SER A 579 4.69 4.04 -29.78
C SER A 579 3.24 3.72 -30.12
N ASP A 580 2.47 4.73 -30.55
CA ASP A 580 1.07 4.64 -30.98
C ASP A 580 0.81 3.66 -32.15
N ASP A 581 1.86 3.30 -32.91
CA ASP A 581 1.76 2.50 -34.14
C ASP A 581 1.61 0.97 -33.91
N GLY A 582 1.30 0.56 -32.68
CA GLY A 582 1.09 -0.83 -32.27
C GLY A 582 2.35 -1.46 -31.68
N VAL A 583 2.18 -2.21 -30.58
CA VAL A 583 3.29 -2.85 -29.84
C VAL A 583 3.84 -4.04 -30.63
N THR A 584 4.90 -3.81 -31.40
CA THR A 584 5.71 -4.89 -32.01
C THR A 584 7.08 -4.96 -31.34
N GLY A 585 7.11 -5.23 -30.03
CA GLY A 585 8.35 -5.40 -29.24
C GLY A 585 8.16 -5.08 -27.75
N THR A 586 9.16 -5.38 -26.92
CA THR A 586 9.23 -4.95 -25.51
C THR A 586 9.47 -3.44 -25.46
N CYS A 587 8.59 -2.71 -24.76
CA CYS A 587 8.66 -1.26 -24.60
C CYS A 587 8.07 -0.86 -23.24
N VAL A 588 8.31 0.38 -22.83
CA VAL A 588 7.81 0.92 -21.56
C VAL A 588 6.58 1.79 -21.82
N PRO A 589 5.40 1.49 -21.23
CA PRO A 589 4.14 2.20 -21.51
C PRO A 589 4.06 3.60 -20.87
N GLY A 590 4.85 3.86 -19.84
CA GLY A 590 4.90 5.14 -19.12
C GLY A 590 6.13 5.22 -18.23
N ASP A 591 6.44 6.41 -17.71
CA ASP A 591 7.67 6.63 -16.92
C ASP A 591 7.72 5.73 -15.67
N LEU A 592 6.57 5.41 -15.06
CA LEU A 592 6.54 4.56 -13.86
C LEU A 592 6.87 3.09 -14.17
N ALA A 593 6.66 2.62 -15.40
CA ALA A 593 7.09 1.27 -15.76
C ALA A 593 8.62 1.14 -15.90
N ARG A 594 9.38 2.25 -15.84
CA ARG A 594 10.86 2.21 -15.75
C ARG A 594 11.35 1.59 -14.44
N TRP A 595 10.49 1.51 -13.42
CA TRP A 595 10.78 0.87 -12.13
C TRP A 595 11.15 -0.60 -12.26
N VAL A 596 10.73 -1.24 -13.34
CA VAL A 596 10.98 -2.66 -13.65
C VAL A 596 11.80 -2.82 -14.94
N ASP A 597 12.32 -1.75 -15.52
CA ASP A 597 13.23 -1.79 -16.66
C ASP A 597 14.66 -2.04 -16.13
N LEU A 598 15.23 -3.22 -16.37
CA LEU A 598 16.50 -3.61 -15.74
C LEU A 598 17.64 -2.75 -16.27
N LYS A 599 18.61 -2.44 -15.40
CA LYS A 599 19.81 -1.65 -15.75
C LYS A 599 21.07 -2.44 -15.49
N ASN A 600 21.29 -2.86 -14.23
CA ASN A 600 22.49 -3.59 -13.84
C ASN A 600 22.13 -4.79 -12.95
N VAL A 601 22.87 -5.90 -13.12
CA VAL A 601 22.80 -7.07 -12.24
C VAL A 601 24.19 -7.38 -11.70
N GLY A 602 24.31 -7.39 -10.38
CA GLY A 602 25.53 -7.76 -9.67
C GLY A 602 25.35 -8.98 -8.80
N VAL A 603 26.43 -9.71 -8.55
CA VAL A 603 26.45 -10.85 -7.63
C VAL A 603 27.67 -10.82 -6.72
N ALA A 604 27.47 -11.17 -5.46
CA ALA A 604 28.51 -11.31 -4.45
C ALA A 604 28.27 -12.58 -3.62
N SER A 605 29.34 -13.08 -3.00
CA SER A 605 29.31 -14.18 -2.05
C SER A 605 30.25 -13.89 -0.90
N ASP A 606 29.81 -14.21 0.31
CA ASP A 606 30.65 -14.12 1.50
C ASP A 606 31.34 -15.44 1.87
N ALA A 607 31.12 -16.51 1.10
CA ALA A 607 31.72 -17.83 1.33
C ALA A 607 33.24 -17.84 1.55
N PRO A 608 34.05 -16.97 0.90
CA PRO A 608 35.49 -16.87 1.20
C PRO A 608 35.83 -16.49 2.64
N TYR A 609 34.86 -15.98 3.39
CA TYR A 609 35.00 -15.46 4.75
C TYR A 609 34.20 -16.27 5.77
N SER A 610 32.94 -16.60 5.45
CA SER A 610 32.01 -17.37 6.30
C SER A 610 32.21 -18.88 6.20
N GLY A 611 32.67 -19.37 5.04
CA GLY A 611 32.66 -20.80 4.70
C GLY A 611 31.30 -21.25 4.15
N ALA A 612 31.28 -22.36 3.42
CA ALA A 612 30.12 -22.77 2.61
C ALA A 612 28.81 -22.99 3.38
N GLU A 613 28.87 -23.42 4.64
CA GLU A 613 27.68 -23.73 5.46
C GLU A 613 26.93 -22.47 5.91
N ASP A 614 27.68 -21.42 6.26
CA ASP A 614 27.16 -20.14 6.76
C ASP A 614 27.12 -19.06 5.67
N ALA A 615 27.42 -19.43 4.42
CA ALA A 615 27.55 -18.48 3.32
C ALA A 615 26.21 -17.99 2.78
N PHE A 616 26.20 -16.73 2.36
CA PHE A 616 25.13 -16.12 1.59
C PHE A 616 25.60 -15.75 0.18
N LEU A 617 24.68 -15.91 -0.77
CA LEU A 617 24.72 -15.26 -2.07
C LEU A 617 23.91 -13.97 -2.00
N TYR A 618 24.40 -12.93 -2.66
CA TYR A 618 23.76 -11.64 -2.71
C TYR A 618 23.62 -11.24 -4.18
N PHE A 619 22.39 -11.13 -4.66
CA PHE A 619 22.10 -10.63 -6.01
C PHE A 619 21.61 -9.19 -5.91
N ALA A 620 22.33 -8.24 -6.51
CA ALA A 620 21.91 -6.86 -6.58
C ALA A 620 21.31 -6.57 -7.96
N VAL A 621 20.15 -5.92 -7.97
CA VAL A 621 19.45 -5.49 -9.18
C VAL A 621 19.29 -3.98 -9.10
N ALA A 622 19.59 -3.30 -10.21
CA ALA A 622 19.30 -1.90 -10.43
C ALA A 622 18.39 -1.75 -11.64
N ALA A 623 17.44 -0.80 -11.58
CA ALA A 623 16.53 -0.44 -12.66
C ALA A 623 16.86 0.94 -13.27
N HIS A 624 16.21 1.28 -14.38
CA HIS A 624 16.32 2.61 -15.00
C HIS A 624 15.41 3.66 -14.36
N GLY A 625 14.43 3.26 -13.56
CA GLY A 625 13.53 4.15 -12.81
C GLY A 625 13.46 3.80 -11.32
N GLU A 626 13.00 4.76 -10.53
CA GLU A 626 12.88 4.63 -9.07
C GLU A 626 11.48 4.18 -8.67
N PHE A 627 11.37 2.99 -8.11
CA PHE A 627 10.11 2.53 -7.56
C PHE A 627 9.73 3.30 -6.30
N ALA A 628 8.43 3.57 -6.16
CA ALA A 628 7.92 4.24 -4.97
C ALA A 628 8.06 3.37 -3.71
N THR A 629 7.79 2.07 -3.82
CA THR A 629 7.98 1.05 -2.77
C THR A 629 8.43 -0.26 -3.41
N ALA A 630 9.26 -1.03 -2.70
CA ALA A 630 9.66 -2.36 -3.12
C ALA A 630 8.46 -3.31 -3.38
N ASN A 631 7.28 -3.01 -2.84
CA ASN A 631 6.07 -3.80 -3.08
C ASN A 631 5.48 -3.60 -4.49
N TYR A 632 5.85 -2.55 -5.22
CA TYR A 632 5.43 -2.34 -6.62
C TYR A 632 6.21 -3.20 -7.62
N VAL A 633 7.37 -3.70 -7.23
CA VAL A 633 8.32 -4.36 -8.14
C VAL A 633 8.55 -5.80 -7.72
N ASN A 634 8.56 -6.70 -8.70
CA ASN A 634 8.95 -8.08 -8.49
C ASN A 634 10.19 -8.38 -9.33
N TYR A 635 11.29 -8.71 -8.65
CA TYR A 635 12.51 -9.19 -9.28
C TYR A 635 12.67 -10.67 -8.99
N SER A 636 12.97 -11.44 -10.04
CA SER A 636 13.21 -12.87 -9.95
C SER A 636 14.59 -13.23 -10.48
N VAL A 637 15.34 -14.04 -9.74
CA VAL A 637 16.63 -14.62 -10.15
C VAL A 637 16.43 -16.11 -10.37
N PHE A 638 16.65 -16.57 -11.60
CA PHE A 638 16.56 -17.99 -11.97
C PHE A 638 17.96 -18.58 -12.01
N ILE A 639 18.22 -19.64 -11.24
CA ILE A 639 19.53 -20.24 -11.02
C ILE A 639 19.53 -21.67 -11.54
N ASP A 640 20.35 -21.97 -12.54
CA ASP A 640 20.76 -23.34 -12.91
C ASP A 640 22.01 -23.70 -12.12
N ALA A 641 21.78 -24.45 -11.04
CA ALA A 641 22.82 -24.90 -10.15
C ALA A 641 23.46 -26.22 -10.64
N THR A 642 22.77 -27.04 -11.43
CA THR A 642 23.28 -28.34 -11.91
C THR A 642 24.06 -28.26 -13.22
N GLY A 643 23.92 -27.16 -13.96
CA GLY A 643 24.56 -26.90 -15.24
C GLY A 643 23.98 -27.72 -16.39
N ASP A 644 22.68 -28.07 -16.31
CA ASP A 644 21.98 -28.84 -17.34
C ASP A 644 21.21 -27.98 -18.36
N GLY A 645 21.25 -26.65 -18.20
CA GLY A 645 20.56 -25.67 -19.02
C GLY A 645 19.12 -25.41 -18.59
N GLN A 646 18.68 -25.95 -17.46
CA GLN A 646 17.39 -25.66 -16.83
C GLN A 646 17.64 -25.05 -15.46
N TRP A 647 16.91 -23.99 -15.13
CA TRP A 647 17.02 -23.44 -13.78
C TRP A 647 16.43 -24.44 -12.75
N ASP A 648 17.14 -24.62 -11.65
CA ASP A 648 16.75 -25.45 -10.51
C ASP A 648 15.99 -24.64 -9.45
N TYR A 649 16.36 -23.36 -9.30
CA TYR A 649 15.85 -22.49 -8.24
C TYR A 649 15.44 -21.12 -8.79
N GLN A 650 14.38 -20.56 -8.21
CA GLN A 650 13.96 -19.18 -8.37
C GLN A 650 14.08 -18.46 -7.02
N LEU A 651 14.78 -17.33 -6.98
CA LEU A 651 14.67 -16.37 -5.89
C LEU A 651 13.75 -15.25 -6.33
N LEU A 652 12.82 -14.81 -5.47
CA LEU A 652 11.88 -13.75 -5.82
C LEU A 652 11.67 -12.77 -4.66
N THR A 653 11.51 -11.48 -5.00
CA THR A 653 11.11 -10.45 -4.04
C THR A 653 9.61 -10.52 -3.75
N THR A 654 9.24 -10.43 -2.48
CA THR A 654 7.85 -10.40 -2.03
C THR A 654 7.77 -9.66 -0.69
N TYR A 655 6.66 -9.77 0.02
CA TYR A 655 6.44 -9.21 1.35
C TYR A 655 5.69 -10.21 2.23
N PHE A 656 5.78 -10.03 3.55
CA PHE A 656 4.85 -10.73 4.45
C PHE A 656 3.43 -10.22 4.27
N THR A 657 2.45 -11.07 4.55
CA THR A 657 1.03 -10.69 4.55
C THR A 657 0.46 -10.80 5.95
N ASP A 658 -0.40 -9.86 6.33
CA ASP A 658 -1.24 -9.95 7.52
C ASP A 658 -2.67 -10.20 7.09
N GLY A 659 -3.20 -11.40 7.32
CA GLY A 659 -4.57 -11.70 6.90
C GLY A 659 -4.84 -11.75 5.40
N GLY A 660 -3.79 -11.81 4.59
CA GLY A 660 -3.85 -11.68 3.13
C GLY A 660 -3.60 -10.27 2.63
N ASP A 661 -3.54 -9.26 3.51
CA ASP A 661 -3.16 -7.89 3.14
C ASP A 661 -1.63 -7.72 3.10
N PRO A 662 -1.09 -6.88 2.20
CA PRO A 662 0.34 -6.60 2.13
C PRO A 662 0.88 -5.88 3.37
N THR A 663 2.16 -6.11 3.71
CA THR A 663 2.89 -5.35 4.73
C THR A 663 4.10 -4.61 4.14
N ASP A 664 4.64 -3.64 4.88
CA ASP A 664 5.92 -2.97 4.56
C ASP A 664 7.13 -3.76 5.09
N THR A 665 7.06 -5.09 4.98
CA THR A 665 8.13 -6.01 5.38
C THR A 665 8.56 -6.81 4.15
N PRO A 666 9.33 -6.19 3.24
CA PRO A 666 9.78 -6.86 2.03
C PRO A 666 10.82 -7.93 2.35
N VAL A 667 10.69 -9.08 1.69
CA VAL A 667 11.50 -10.28 1.87
C VAL A 667 11.88 -10.91 0.55
N VAL A 668 12.81 -11.84 0.61
CA VAL A 668 13.18 -12.72 -0.49
C VAL A 668 12.86 -14.16 -0.07
N ILE A 669 12.22 -14.89 -0.98
CA ILE A 669 11.96 -16.32 -0.84
C ILE A 669 12.61 -17.08 -1.99
N GLY A 670 12.95 -18.34 -1.73
CA GLY A 670 13.43 -19.26 -2.75
C GLY A 670 12.40 -20.35 -3.02
N ALA A 671 12.23 -20.74 -4.28
CA ALA A 671 11.41 -21.87 -4.69
C ALA A 671 12.17 -22.78 -5.67
N ASP A 672 11.80 -24.06 -5.70
CA ASP A 672 12.20 -24.98 -6.78
C ASP A 672 11.34 -24.77 -8.04
N ARG A 673 11.67 -25.52 -9.10
CA ARG A 673 10.99 -25.44 -10.38
C ARG A 673 9.52 -25.88 -10.35
N GLU A 674 9.15 -26.71 -9.39
CA GLU A 674 7.77 -27.12 -9.13
C GLU A 674 6.97 -26.08 -8.30
N GLY A 675 7.63 -25.01 -7.85
CA GLY A 675 7.02 -23.94 -7.05
C GLY A 675 6.99 -24.24 -5.54
N ASN A 676 7.70 -25.27 -5.07
CA ASN A 676 7.82 -25.55 -3.65
C ASN A 676 8.86 -24.62 -3.02
N LEU A 677 8.53 -24.01 -1.88
CA LEU A 677 9.45 -23.13 -1.16
C LEU A 677 10.65 -23.89 -0.58
N LEU A 678 11.83 -23.32 -0.70
CA LEU A 678 13.09 -23.90 -0.22
C LEU A 678 13.34 -23.53 1.25
N PRO A 679 13.73 -24.47 2.14
CA PRO A 679 13.48 -25.91 2.10
C PRO A 679 12.23 -26.28 2.93
N SER A 680 11.23 -26.89 2.31
CA SER A 680 9.98 -27.27 3.00
C SER A 680 10.03 -28.67 3.63
N ASN A 681 9.97 -28.71 4.97
CA ASN A 681 9.44 -29.77 5.86
C ASN A 681 9.37 -29.25 7.32
N GLU A 682 10.08 -28.16 7.67
CA GLU A 682 10.00 -27.48 8.98
C GLU A 682 9.71 -25.96 8.89
N ALA A 683 10.27 -25.21 7.92
CA ALA A 683 9.88 -23.83 7.56
C ALA A 683 10.61 -23.38 6.27
N PRO A 684 10.01 -22.54 5.41
CA PRO A 684 10.73 -21.97 4.26
C PRO A 684 11.87 -21.04 4.71
N ALA A 685 12.94 -20.99 3.91
CA ALA A 685 14.00 -20.01 4.05
C ALA A 685 13.51 -18.66 3.51
N ILE A 686 13.38 -17.70 4.42
CA ILE A 686 12.97 -16.33 4.14
C ILE A 686 14.08 -15.41 4.65
N THR A 687 14.47 -14.43 3.83
CA THR A 687 15.46 -13.41 4.19
C THR A 687 14.87 -12.03 3.97
N PHE A 688 15.36 -11.02 4.69
CA PHE A 688 14.92 -9.64 4.45
C PHE A 688 15.50 -9.10 3.15
N LEU A 689 14.67 -8.36 2.40
CA LEU A 689 15.17 -7.57 1.27
C LEU A 689 16.25 -6.62 1.77
N ASN A 690 17.31 -6.44 1.00
CA ASN A 690 18.50 -5.68 1.36
C ASN A 690 19.25 -6.21 2.61
N GLY A 691 18.94 -7.41 3.09
CA GLY A 691 19.67 -8.07 4.18
C GLY A 691 19.45 -7.49 5.57
N ALA A 692 18.44 -6.63 5.75
CA ALA A 692 18.15 -6.05 7.06
C ALA A 692 16.63 -5.86 7.29
N PRO A 693 16.15 -6.04 8.54
CA PRO A 693 14.75 -5.78 8.90
C PRO A 693 14.42 -4.27 8.93
N GLY A 694 13.15 -3.91 9.17
CA GLY A 694 12.66 -2.53 9.21
C GLY A 694 13.31 -1.59 10.21
N SER A 695 13.99 -2.12 11.24
CA SER A 695 14.78 -1.29 12.19
C SER A 695 16.00 -0.65 11.53
N VAL A 696 16.46 -1.17 10.39
CA VAL A 696 17.54 -0.58 9.59
C VAL A 696 16.96 -0.07 8.28
N ASP A 697 17.03 1.25 8.10
CA ASP A 697 16.58 1.87 6.87
C ASP A 697 17.61 1.67 5.75
N THR A 698 17.30 0.71 4.87
CA THR A 698 18.08 0.36 3.68
C THR A 698 17.54 1.04 2.41
N ASN A 699 16.68 2.06 2.54
CA ASN A 699 16.04 2.78 1.44
C ASN A 699 15.20 1.87 0.53
N THR A 700 14.20 1.20 1.11
CA THR A 700 13.25 0.33 0.39
C THR A 700 12.09 1.10 -0.27
N PHE A 701 12.10 2.43 -0.16
CA PHE A 701 11.22 3.38 -0.81
C PHE A 701 12.06 4.36 -1.60
N ASP A 702 11.52 4.94 -2.67
CA ASP A 702 12.24 5.89 -3.54
C ASP A 702 13.60 5.35 -3.97
N SER A 703 13.62 4.12 -4.47
CA SER A 703 14.86 3.43 -4.83
C SER A 703 14.78 2.85 -6.22
N ASP A 704 15.92 2.78 -6.89
CA ASP A 704 16.14 2.11 -8.16
C ASP A 704 16.96 0.84 -7.97
N VAL A 705 17.29 0.47 -6.72
CA VAL A 705 18.17 -0.65 -6.41
C VAL A 705 17.63 -1.54 -5.31
N VAL A 706 17.85 -2.85 -5.45
CA VAL A 706 17.54 -3.88 -4.45
C VAL A 706 18.67 -4.89 -4.32
N MET A 707 18.83 -5.49 -3.16
CA MET A 707 19.73 -6.61 -2.91
C MET A 707 18.93 -7.81 -2.36
N MET A 708 19.10 -8.96 -2.98
CA MET A 708 18.46 -10.22 -2.64
C MET A 708 19.48 -11.19 -2.01
N PRO A 709 19.58 -11.23 -0.68
CA PRO A 709 20.41 -12.19 0.03
C PRO A 709 19.72 -13.54 0.12
N PHE A 710 20.44 -14.65 -0.10
CA PHE A 710 19.90 -15.99 0.11
C PHE A 710 20.99 -16.95 0.61
N PRO A 711 20.72 -17.79 1.62
CA PRO A 711 21.72 -18.70 2.17
C PRO A 711 22.07 -19.80 1.15
N VAL A 712 23.37 -20.03 0.94
CA VAL A 712 23.89 -21.09 0.07
C VAL A 712 23.43 -22.47 0.54
N SER A 713 23.30 -22.66 1.85
CA SER A 713 22.83 -23.91 2.45
C SER A 713 21.38 -24.27 2.09
N ALA A 714 20.56 -23.32 1.64
CA ALA A 714 19.21 -23.57 1.13
C ALA A 714 19.18 -23.95 -0.36
N LEU A 715 20.33 -23.97 -1.05
CA LEU A 715 20.50 -24.30 -2.46
C LEU A 715 21.32 -25.59 -2.60
N PRO A 716 20.75 -26.77 -2.31
CA PRO A 716 21.53 -28.01 -2.11
C PRO A 716 22.29 -28.51 -3.35
N ALA A 717 21.96 -28.07 -4.56
CA ALA A 717 22.72 -28.38 -5.77
C ALA A 717 24.04 -27.61 -5.88
N ILE A 718 24.19 -26.49 -5.15
CA ILE A 718 25.44 -25.74 -5.04
C ILE A 718 26.30 -26.42 -3.97
N THR A 719 27.39 -27.08 -4.41
CA THR A 719 28.26 -27.86 -3.53
C THR A 719 29.73 -27.50 -3.74
N ALA A 720 30.62 -28.02 -2.89
CA ALA A 720 32.07 -27.82 -3.07
C ALA A 720 32.60 -28.33 -4.42
N ASP A 721 32.02 -29.42 -4.94
CA ASP A 721 32.38 -30.00 -6.24
C ASP A 721 31.66 -29.31 -7.41
N ASN A 722 30.55 -28.62 -7.12
CA ASN A 722 29.72 -27.92 -8.10
C ASN A 722 29.36 -26.52 -7.58
N ALA A 723 30.37 -25.66 -7.47
CA ALA A 723 30.22 -24.33 -6.88
C ALA A 723 29.86 -23.25 -7.91
N ARG A 724 29.95 -23.56 -9.21
CA ARG A 724 29.63 -22.64 -10.30
C ARG A 724 28.21 -22.93 -10.79
N PHE A 725 27.43 -21.87 -10.96
CA PHE A 725 26.07 -21.93 -11.46
C PHE A 725 25.89 -20.90 -12.58
N GLU A 726 24.86 -21.11 -13.39
CA GLU A 726 24.37 -20.14 -14.37
C GLU A 726 23.08 -19.48 -13.85
N PHE A 727 22.84 -18.24 -14.23
CA PHE A 727 21.63 -17.55 -13.81
C PHE A 727 21.20 -16.45 -14.78
N GLY A 728 19.93 -16.07 -14.65
CA GLY A 728 19.33 -14.93 -15.32
C GLY A 728 18.35 -14.21 -14.39
N VAL A 729 17.97 -12.99 -14.76
CA VAL A 729 17.07 -12.12 -13.99
C VAL A 729 15.88 -11.72 -14.85
N GLN A 730 14.71 -11.62 -14.21
CA GLN A 730 13.51 -11.04 -14.80
C GLN A 730 12.90 -10.03 -13.84
N SER A 731 12.19 -9.07 -14.41
CA SER A 731 11.40 -8.08 -13.69
C SER A 731 9.95 -8.13 -14.15
N LEU A 732 9.04 -8.00 -13.19
CA LEU A 732 7.60 -8.01 -13.35
C LEU A 732 7.01 -6.84 -12.55
N GLN A 733 5.97 -6.21 -13.10
CA GLN A 733 5.20 -5.21 -12.36
C GLN A 733 4.20 -5.92 -11.42
N ALA A 734 4.11 -5.50 -10.15
CA ALA A 734 3.31 -6.19 -9.15
C ALA A 734 1.80 -6.23 -9.45
N SER A 735 1.26 -5.23 -10.14
CA SER A 735 -0.16 -5.18 -10.52
C SER A 735 -0.52 -6.06 -11.71
N ASP A 736 0.46 -6.43 -12.56
CA ASP A 736 0.27 -7.20 -13.79
C ASP A 736 0.97 -8.56 -13.67
N PHE A 737 0.49 -9.39 -12.74
CA PHE A 737 0.97 -10.76 -12.56
C PHE A 737 0.96 -11.52 -13.90
N GLY A 738 2.16 -11.73 -14.46
CA GLY A 738 2.40 -12.52 -15.67
C GLY A 738 2.89 -11.75 -16.91
N VAL A 739 3.05 -10.42 -16.86
CA VAL A 739 3.66 -9.66 -17.97
C VAL A 739 5.08 -9.26 -17.59
N ILE A 740 6.07 -9.94 -18.17
CA ILE A 740 7.49 -9.59 -18.00
C ILE A 740 7.73 -8.20 -18.59
N ALA A 741 8.27 -7.31 -17.77
CA ALA A 741 8.64 -5.98 -18.19
C ALA A 741 10.01 -5.99 -18.88
N ASP A 742 11.01 -6.62 -18.25
CA ASP A 742 12.33 -6.80 -18.84
C ASP A 742 12.98 -8.12 -18.37
N ASN A 743 13.98 -8.59 -19.12
CA ASN A 743 14.70 -9.83 -18.85
C ASN A 743 16.17 -9.74 -19.26
N LEU A 744 17.03 -10.37 -18.46
CA LEU A 744 18.47 -10.43 -18.73
C LEU A 744 19.01 -11.83 -18.44
N GLY A 745 19.46 -12.53 -19.48
CA GLY A 745 19.92 -13.92 -19.38
C GLY A 745 18.79 -14.94 -19.22
N THR A 746 17.55 -14.56 -19.48
CA THR A 746 16.37 -15.43 -19.49
C THR A 746 15.56 -15.24 -20.76
N THR A 747 14.60 -16.12 -21.00
CA THR A 747 13.64 -16.05 -22.10
C THR A 747 12.29 -16.63 -21.66
N LEU A 748 11.33 -16.68 -22.58
CA LEU A 748 10.03 -17.28 -22.37
C LEU A 748 9.81 -18.46 -23.33
N THR A 749 9.18 -19.51 -22.81
CA THR A 749 8.58 -20.56 -23.65
C THR A 749 7.35 -20.03 -24.39
N ASP A 750 6.89 -20.76 -25.41
CA ASP A 750 5.65 -20.44 -26.15
C ASP A 750 4.42 -20.37 -25.22
N ASP A 751 4.46 -21.08 -24.09
CA ASP A 751 3.40 -21.10 -23.07
C ASP A 751 3.59 -20.02 -21.97
N GLY A 752 4.60 -19.15 -22.11
CA GLY A 752 4.85 -18.02 -21.20
C GLY A 752 5.60 -18.36 -19.91
N PHE A 753 6.15 -19.57 -19.78
CA PHE A 753 7.00 -19.94 -18.64
C PHE A 753 8.44 -19.44 -18.82
N PRO A 754 9.08 -18.95 -17.74
CA PRO A 754 10.45 -18.45 -17.77
C PRO A 754 11.48 -19.59 -17.92
N GLU A 755 12.48 -19.35 -18.76
CA GLU A 755 13.63 -20.24 -18.99
C GLU A 755 14.92 -19.44 -19.02
N LEU A 756 16.06 -20.13 -18.88
CA LEU A 756 17.36 -19.52 -19.16
C LEU A 756 17.53 -19.30 -20.68
N ALA A 757 18.14 -18.17 -21.03
CA ALA A 757 18.48 -17.88 -22.43
C ALA A 757 19.72 -18.69 -22.87
N GLU A 758 20.07 -18.63 -24.15
CA GLU A 758 21.33 -19.22 -24.64
C GLU A 758 22.57 -18.52 -24.06
N GLU A 759 22.46 -17.20 -23.80
CA GLU A 759 23.47 -16.42 -23.09
C GLU A 759 23.01 -16.18 -21.65
N THR A 760 23.70 -16.80 -20.69
CA THR A 760 23.43 -16.67 -19.24
C THR A 760 24.59 -16.00 -18.52
N MET A 761 24.32 -15.42 -17.36
CA MET A 761 25.38 -15.00 -16.45
C MET A 761 25.93 -16.23 -15.71
N SER A 762 27.21 -16.22 -15.34
CA SER A 762 27.81 -17.32 -14.57
C SER A 762 28.64 -16.81 -13.41
N TYR A 763 28.51 -17.47 -12.27
CA TYR A 763 29.22 -17.11 -11.04
C TYR A 763 29.63 -18.35 -10.23
N ASN A 764 30.70 -18.22 -9.45
CA ASN A 764 31.12 -19.26 -8.52
C ASN A 764 30.83 -18.86 -7.06
N ALA A 765 29.87 -19.54 -6.44
CA ALA A 765 29.38 -19.24 -5.09
C ALA A 765 30.47 -19.38 -4.02
N LEU A 766 31.32 -20.40 -4.09
CA LEU A 766 32.26 -20.74 -3.01
C LEU A 766 33.67 -20.18 -3.22
N SER A 767 33.99 -19.80 -4.45
CA SER A 767 35.29 -19.23 -4.86
C SER A 767 35.05 -18.18 -5.93
N PRO A 768 34.51 -17.01 -5.55
CA PRO A 768 34.05 -15.99 -6.48
C PRO A 768 35.21 -15.33 -7.24
N GLY A 769 34.94 -14.84 -8.45
CA GLY A 769 35.92 -14.15 -9.27
C GLY A 769 36.43 -12.86 -8.62
N LEU A 770 35.53 -12.08 -8.03
CA LEU A 770 35.85 -10.96 -7.17
C LEU A 770 35.29 -11.20 -5.76
N SER A 771 36.06 -10.89 -4.74
CA SER A 771 35.60 -10.86 -3.35
C SER A 771 35.92 -9.50 -2.72
N PHE A 772 35.00 -9.01 -1.90
CA PHE A 772 35.05 -7.66 -1.34
C PHE A 772 35.07 -7.70 0.18
N ARG A 773 35.93 -6.88 0.80
CA ARG A 773 36.12 -6.83 2.25
C ARG A 773 36.18 -5.39 2.72
N ASP A 774 35.41 -5.06 3.75
CA ASP A 774 35.54 -3.78 4.44
C ASP A 774 36.92 -3.71 5.11
N THR A 775 37.55 -2.54 5.09
CA THR A 775 38.83 -2.33 5.75
C THR A 775 38.70 -1.81 7.19
N PHE A 776 37.52 -1.35 7.61
CA PHE A 776 37.23 -1.02 9.00
C PHE A 776 37.03 -2.27 9.84
N ASP A 777 36.21 -3.19 9.33
CA ASP A 777 36.02 -4.51 9.90
C ASP A 777 36.57 -5.55 8.94
N GLU A 778 37.87 -5.81 9.06
CA GLU A 778 38.52 -6.86 8.28
C GLU A 778 37.90 -8.25 8.56
N THR A 779 36.93 -8.46 9.44
CA THR A 779 36.38 -9.82 9.63
C THR A 779 35.24 -10.20 8.69
N PHE A 780 34.61 -9.26 7.98
CA PHE A 780 33.38 -9.50 7.22
C PHE A 780 33.44 -9.08 5.73
N PRO A 781 32.58 -9.65 4.87
CA PRO A 781 32.38 -9.15 3.51
C PRO A 781 31.89 -7.68 3.52
N ALA A 782 32.13 -6.93 2.45
CA ALA A 782 31.61 -5.57 2.30
C ALA A 782 30.13 -5.56 1.91
N ILE A 783 29.27 -6.00 2.84
CA ILE A 783 27.81 -6.02 2.72
C ILE A 783 27.26 -5.05 3.77
N LEU A 784 26.52 -4.04 3.32
CA LEU A 784 25.96 -2.97 4.17
C LEU A 784 27.00 -2.23 5.02
N SER A 785 28.16 -1.91 4.44
CA SER A 785 29.16 -1.05 5.09
C SER A 785 28.62 0.37 5.22
N ILE A 786 28.83 1.02 6.37
CA ILE A 786 28.47 2.45 6.54
C ILE A 786 29.26 3.29 5.54
N SER A 787 28.55 3.96 4.64
CA SER A 787 29.15 4.78 3.60
C SER A 787 29.59 6.12 4.18
N ALA A 788 30.89 6.37 4.16
CA ALA A 788 31.48 7.61 4.64
C ALA A 788 32.68 8.01 3.78
N ASP A 789 33.01 9.30 3.79
CA ASP A 789 34.22 9.81 3.14
C ASP A 789 35.47 9.05 3.64
N GLY A 790 36.25 8.55 2.69
CA GLY A 790 37.45 7.78 2.96
C GLY A 790 37.23 6.31 3.31
N LEU A 791 35.98 5.80 3.28
CA LEU A 791 35.73 4.35 3.35
C LEU A 791 36.53 3.64 2.26
N ARG A 792 37.16 2.52 2.65
CA ARG A 792 37.95 1.70 1.74
C ARG A 792 37.42 0.28 1.71
N ILE A 793 37.08 -0.21 0.52
CA ILE A 793 36.68 -1.59 0.27
C ILE A 793 37.81 -2.26 -0.50
N ARG A 794 38.36 -3.34 0.07
CA ARG A 794 39.38 -4.15 -0.61
C ARG A 794 38.69 -5.10 -1.57
N ALA A 795 38.99 -4.99 -2.86
CA ALA A 795 38.60 -5.94 -3.89
C ALA A 795 39.75 -6.92 -4.14
N LYS A 796 39.46 -8.22 -4.16
CA LYS A 796 40.42 -9.28 -4.48
C LYS A 796 39.91 -10.10 -5.65
N ALA A 797 40.74 -10.25 -6.66
CA ALA A 797 40.45 -11.10 -7.81
C ALA A 797 41.02 -12.52 -7.62
N SER A 798 40.28 -13.52 -8.08
CA SER A 798 40.66 -14.93 -8.10
C SER A 798 40.64 -15.47 -9.54
N PHE A 799 41.18 -16.67 -9.75
CA PHE A 799 41.19 -17.28 -11.08
C PHE A 799 39.76 -17.58 -11.61
N SER A 800 38.78 -17.72 -10.72
CA SER A 800 37.37 -17.91 -11.09
C SER A 800 36.82 -16.76 -11.92
N TYR A 801 37.42 -15.57 -11.83
CA TYR A 801 37.03 -14.38 -12.60
C TYR A 801 37.00 -14.64 -14.11
N PHE A 802 37.88 -15.50 -14.63
CA PHE A 802 37.89 -15.88 -16.05
C PHE A 802 36.71 -16.77 -16.45
N GLY A 803 36.20 -17.57 -15.52
CA GLY A 803 35.07 -18.46 -15.76
C GLY A 803 33.72 -17.78 -15.58
N ASP A 804 33.66 -16.61 -14.94
CA ASP A 804 32.42 -15.84 -14.83
C ASP A 804 31.98 -15.37 -16.22
N VAL A 805 30.69 -15.22 -16.44
CA VAL A 805 30.13 -14.76 -17.72
C VAL A 805 29.26 -13.54 -17.42
N ALA A 806 29.45 -12.49 -18.22
CA ALA A 806 28.64 -11.30 -18.17
C ALA A 806 27.79 -11.19 -19.45
N VAL A 807 26.56 -10.72 -19.30
CA VAL A 807 25.57 -10.55 -20.38
C VAL A 807 25.29 -9.06 -20.58
N GLY A 808 25.24 -8.62 -21.84
CA GLY A 808 24.92 -7.23 -22.21
C GLY A 808 26.03 -6.20 -21.96
N GLY A 809 27.13 -6.56 -21.28
CA GLY A 809 28.24 -5.64 -20.97
C GLY A 809 29.54 -6.33 -20.57
N GLU A 810 30.53 -5.53 -20.17
CA GLU A 810 31.79 -6.04 -19.61
C GLU A 810 31.69 -6.25 -18.09
N LYS A 811 32.51 -7.19 -17.57
CA LYS A 811 32.64 -7.40 -16.13
C LYS A 811 33.26 -6.16 -15.47
N ALA A 812 32.66 -5.70 -14.38
CA ALA A 812 33.15 -4.58 -13.60
C ALA A 812 32.88 -4.80 -12.10
N VAL A 813 33.21 -3.82 -11.27
CA VAL A 813 32.69 -3.74 -9.91
C VAL A 813 31.45 -2.85 -9.94
N MET A 814 30.38 -3.31 -9.32
CA MET A 814 29.21 -2.47 -9.02
C MET A 814 29.21 -2.15 -7.53
N LEU A 815 29.17 -0.86 -7.21
CA LEU A 815 28.79 -0.42 -5.86
C LEU A 815 27.31 -0.09 -5.83
N TRP A 816 26.64 -0.71 -4.89
CA TRP A 816 25.24 -0.52 -4.57
C TRP A 816 25.16 0.38 -3.35
N HIS A 817 24.59 1.56 -3.50
CA HIS A 817 24.46 2.58 -2.45
C HIS A 817 22.99 2.73 -2.06
N THR A 818 22.67 2.68 -0.77
CA THR A 818 21.27 2.82 -0.33
C THR A 818 20.74 4.23 -0.52
N ARG A 819 21.58 5.27 -0.42
CA ARG A 819 21.13 6.67 -0.37
C ARG A 819 21.93 7.62 -1.23
N ASN A 820 22.69 7.15 -2.20
CA ASN A 820 23.17 8.10 -3.20
C ASN A 820 22.00 8.75 -3.93
N LEU A 821 22.25 9.90 -4.55
CA LEU A 821 21.30 10.58 -5.42
C LEU A 821 20.68 9.61 -6.43
N THR A 822 19.42 9.89 -6.78
CA THR A 822 18.70 9.21 -7.85
C THR A 822 19.57 8.98 -9.09
N GLY A 823 19.63 7.73 -9.56
CA GLY A 823 20.40 7.32 -10.74
C GLY A 823 21.87 6.95 -10.48
N ASP A 824 22.43 7.34 -9.32
CA ASP A 824 23.81 7.07 -8.90
C ASP A 824 23.90 6.01 -7.78
N ARG A 825 22.79 5.31 -7.49
CA ARG A 825 22.75 4.23 -6.48
C ARG A 825 23.40 2.93 -6.95
N ALA A 826 23.55 2.74 -8.26
CA ALA A 826 24.34 1.66 -8.85
C ALA A 826 25.56 2.22 -9.59
N GLU A 827 26.64 2.45 -8.85
CA GLU A 827 27.89 3.01 -9.37
C GLU A 827 28.76 1.91 -10.00
N ILE A 828 29.15 2.09 -11.27
CA ILE A 828 30.02 1.14 -11.97
C ILE A 828 31.47 1.61 -11.94
N VAL A 829 32.35 0.76 -11.41
CA VAL A 829 33.79 1.00 -11.36
C VAL A 829 34.50 0.01 -12.27
N GLU A 830 34.99 0.51 -13.39
CA GLU A 830 35.75 -0.29 -14.36
C GLU A 830 37.04 -0.86 -13.73
N LEU A 831 37.33 -2.11 -14.07
CA LEU A 831 38.59 -2.73 -13.70
C LEU A 831 39.69 -2.27 -14.66
N PRO A 832 40.90 -1.91 -14.16
CA PRO A 832 41.96 -1.40 -15.02
C PRO A 832 42.32 -2.41 -16.13
N GLY A 833 42.14 -1.97 -17.39
CA GLY A 833 42.39 -2.79 -18.57
C GLY A 833 43.85 -3.26 -18.71
N LYS A 834 44.07 -4.20 -19.67
CA LYS A 834 45.29 -4.98 -20.02
C LYS A 834 46.65 -4.25 -20.14
N GLY A 835 46.80 -2.98 -19.73
CA GLY A 835 48.00 -2.16 -19.87
C GLY A 835 48.72 -1.76 -18.57
N GLY A 836 48.18 -2.02 -17.38
CA GLY A 836 48.82 -1.61 -16.13
C GLY A 836 48.45 -2.51 -14.96
N VAL A 837 49.38 -3.39 -14.59
CA VAL A 837 49.31 -4.34 -13.46
C VAL A 837 48.00 -5.13 -13.44
N MET A 838 48.06 -6.33 -14.04
CA MET A 838 47.04 -7.38 -13.90
C MET A 838 46.48 -7.37 -12.48
N LEU A 839 45.16 -7.23 -12.33
CA LEU A 839 44.38 -8.22 -11.60
C LEU A 839 44.49 -9.51 -12.44
N PRO A 840 44.78 -10.67 -11.82
CA PRO A 840 45.25 -11.87 -12.50
C PRO A 840 44.27 -12.38 -13.53
#